data_AF-A0A8J8FE95-F1
#
_entry.id   AF-A0A8J8FE95-F1
#
_cell.length_a   1.000
_cell.length_b   1.000
_cell.length_c   1.000
_cell.angle_alpha   90.00
_cell.angle_beta   90.00
_cell.angle_gamma   90.00
#
_symmetry.space_group_name_H-M   'P 1'
#
loop_
_entity.id
_entity.type
_entity.pdbx_description
1 polymer ?
#
loop_
_entity_poly.entity_id
_entity_poly.type
_entity_poly.pdbx_seq_one_letter_code
_entity_poly.pdbx_strand_id
1 'polypeptide(L)'
;MKLKEIFANTHGLFMPLNPIWNLTLNDVELSDLELTISLNMERYSKADSQEFKKISIELLKDILNAKNAVDVYGRIKLNFLQFTQSYQIARFYSTKGLFSDCHDWLIYALTDEINYGAEMDFQIGRLNDFLKSTNPYISSEAINTMLEFSSTLFYYAWHRGGLVDFATIVLEFMLKLICHLLTNGIPNFVLEDLLITAASNALAFATNFKKEGLKGLAEILANHFEKTESAEIKKQISLQLAHAGAEFTDKVSLDWCSIVLTNYSDLLVGGQLMQLLSLYYFHDIGKLDHEWKRFEEALGQYNNSIHEMDQLLLKYEKARLFGVLNGLVMKCVEKRRIDLASKIITEFYCIDIGKRISSDQLFVIATYNHGVLISSSHQTFDFGKETPEDILELFYQTNRFLSTKIAVNNYSDFVLEEPKTHGVPVKDQGKDFEKRLTGHYKFSALTEMKLDALKSIVVIPGFQHPVQPLMIKAIGNTIPLAGSFEIANKRRIVSKVLLWCFGTRTSDLELSLTKKMFENAGIVVDIINILKANKQDFIDKYKSPEYDLIWVGTHGNYDHYTPHISKIEILPEDHIELKDILGLIPNTDSQRLLFLNICDGATASTLNGVYDIGFGASLCNSNQAVLSHIWMVEIDYSFIYGVLYAHYLIAGDDFFQAYENVIKAFLSGKSFIIKLLGIYHHLDEDLMKHLNKLDDEINENIYYWGSSIYYQ
;
A
#
# COMPACT_ATOMS: atom_id res chain seq x y z
N MET A 1 -18.50 36.53 -22.04
CA MET A 1 -18.92 36.04 -20.71
C MET A 1 -17.93 36.54 -19.69
N LYS A 2 -18.39 37.07 -18.54
CA LYS A 2 -17.49 37.51 -17.47
C LYS A 2 -16.89 36.30 -16.77
N LEU A 3 -15.71 36.44 -16.17
CA LEU A 3 -15.04 35.35 -15.47
C LEU A 3 -15.90 34.79 -14.32
N LYS A 4 -16.60 35.63 -13.55
CA LYS A 4 -17.55 35.14 -12.51
C LYS A 4 -18.72 34.31 -13.04
N GLU A 5 -19.07 34.46 -14.31
CA GLU A 5 -20.12 33.68 -14.98
C GLU A 5 -19.55 32.36 -15.51
N ILE A 6 -18.29 32.37 -15.97
CA ILE A 6 -17.51 31.18 -16.35
C ILE A 6 -17.27 30.28 -15.13
N PHE A 7 -16.84 30.88 -14.03
CA PHE A 7 -16.44 30.21 -12.79
C PHE A 7 -17.55 30.27 -11.74
N ALA A 8 -18.78 29.96 -12.12
CA ALA A 8 -19.95 30.17 -11.26
C ALA A 8 -19.92 29.33 -9.97
N ASN A 9 -19.34 28.12 -10.02
CA ASN A 9 -19.25 27.25 -8.85
C ASN A 9 -18.05 27.60 -7.95
N THR A 10 -16.99 28.17 -8.51
CA THR A 10 -15.73 28.43 -7.80
C THR A 10 -15.48 29.89 -7.42
N HIS A 11 -16.09 30.86 -8.11
CA HIS A 11 -15.92 32.30 -7.84
C HIS A 11 -16.20 32.68 -6.38
N GLY A 12 -17.28 32.16 -5.79
CA GLY A 12 -17.65 32.44 -4.40
C GLY A 12 -16.63 31.94 -3.38
N LEU A 13 -15.83 30.95 -3.77
CA LEU A 13 -14.76 30.35 -2.97
C LEU A 13 -13.42 31.07 -3.19
N PHE A 14 -13.19 31.57 -4.41
CA PHE A 14 -11.91 32.13 -4.83
C PHE A 14 -11.85 33.64 -4.76
N MET A 15 -11.42 34.19 -3.61
CA MET A 15 -11.22 35.63 -3.38
C MET A 15 -12.27 36.49 -4.14
N PRO A 16 -13.57 36.38 -3.82
CA PRO A 16 -14.66 36.83 -4.70
C PRO A 16 -14.65 38.35 -4.99
N LEU A 17 -13.91 39.12 -4.19
CA LEU A 17 -13.70 40.56 -4.33
C LEU A 17 -12.56 40.94 -5.29
N ASN A 18 -11.81 39.97 -5.82
CA ASN A 18 -10.74 40.23 -6.77
C ASN A 18 -11.33 40.85 -8.06
N PRO A 19 -10.85 42.04 -8.52
CA PRO A 19 -11.37 42.70 -9.70
C PRO A 19 -11.35 41.85 -10.99
N ILE A 20 -10.43 40.86 -11.06
CA ILE A 20 -10.27 39.98 -12.22
C ILE A 20 -11.58 39.29 -12.60
N TRP A 21 -12.43 38.95 -11.63
CA TRP A 21 -13.69 38.25 -11.85
C TRP A 21 -14.72 39.04 -12.68
N ASN A 22 -14.54 40.36 -12.80
CA ASN A 22 -15.39 41.23 -13.61
C ASN A 22 -14.91 41.40 -15.06
N LEU A 23 -13.71 40.90 -15.39
CA LEU A 23 -13.17 40.89 -16.75
C LEU A 23 -13.81 39.78 -17.58
N THR A 24 -13.69 39.86 -18.91
CA THR A 24 -14.02 38.75 -19.81
C THR A 24 -12.78 37.88 -20.06
N LEU A 25 -12.97 36.64 -20.53
CA LEU A 25 -11.86 35.74 -20.86
C LEU A 25 -10.90 36.32 -21.94
N ASN A 26 -11.41 37.19 -22.80
CA ASN A 26 -10.60 37.84 -23.83
C ASN A 26 -9.81 39.02 -23.27
N ASP A 27 -10.38 39.72 -22.28
CA ASP A 27 -9.79 40.93 -21.67
C ASP A 27 -8.83 40.62 -20.51
N VAL A 28 -8.84 39.38 -19.99
CA VAL A 28 -7.94 38.93 -18.93
C VAL A 28 -6.65 38.35 -19.51
N GLU A 29 -5.52 38.76 -18.93
CA GLU A 29 -4.25 38.08 -19.13
C GLU A 29 -4.30 36.69 -18.48
N LEU A 30 -3.94 35.66 -19.26
CA LEU A 30 -4.08 34.28 -18.79
C LEU A 30 -3.19 34.01 -17.56
N SER A 31 -2.03 34.66 -17.48
CA SER A 31 -1.12 34.60 -16.32
C SER A 31 -1.79 35.05 -15.02
N ASP A 32 -2.58 36.12 -15.07
CA ASP A 32 -3.23 36.69 -13.89
C ASP A 32 -4.37 35.80 -13.40
N LEU A 33 -5.10 35.20 -14.36
CA LEU A 33 -6.15 34.24 -14.08
C LEU A 33 -5.58 32.95 -13.46
N GLU A 34 -4.53 32.40 -14.06
CA GLU A 34 -3.84 31.22 -13.54
C GLU A 34 -3.31 31.48 -12.13
N LEU A 35 -2.56 32.58 -11.93
CA LEU A 35 -2.03 32.94 -10.61
C LEU A 35 -3.13 33.08 -9.56
N THR A 36 -4.24 33.73 -9.91
CA THR A 36 -5.38 33.89 -8.99
C THR A 36 -5.96 32.54 -8.58
N ILE A 37 -6.13 31.62 -9.53
CA ILE A 37 -6.64 30.28 -9.25
C ILE A 37 -5.63 29.51 -8.40
N SER A 38 -4.35 29.47 -8.81
CA SER A 38 -3.29 28.73 -8.11
C SER A 38 -3.11 29.18 -6.66
N LEU A 39 -3.18 30.48 -6.35
CA LEU A 39 -3.12 30.99 -4.98
C LEU A 39 -4.30 30.53 -4.12
N ASN A 40 -5.51 30.42 -4.70
CA ASN A 40 -6.65 29.87 -3.99
C ASN A 40 -6.53 28.36 -3.80
N MET A 41 -6.07 27.64 -4.82
CA MET A 41 -5.82 26.21 -4.74
C MET A 41 -4.77 25.89 -3.67
N GLU A 42 -3.70 26.67 -3.57
CA GLU A 42 -2.68 26.50 -2.52
C GLU A 42 -3.31 26.64 -1.12
N ARG A 43 -4.23 27.59 -0.92
CA ARG A 43 -4.94 27.76 0.35
C ARG A 43 -5.75 26.52 0.72
N TYR A 44 -6.46 25.92 -0.23
CA TYR A 44 -7.25 24.71 0.01
C TYR A 44 -6.38 23.45 0.13
N SER A 45 -5.23 23.41 -0.55
CA SER A 45 -4.28 22.29 -0.45
C SER A 45 -3.67 22.15 0.95
N LYS A 46 -3.66 23.24 1.72
CA LYS A 46 -3.24 23.27 3.14
C LYS A 46 -4.37 22.87 4.10
N ALA A 47 -5.60 22.74 3.60
CA ALA A 47 -6.77 22.32 4.36
C ALA A 47 -6.98 20.81 4.22
N ASP A 48 -8.24 20.35 4.38
CA ASP A 48 -8.62 18.96 4.25
C ASP A 48 -8.54 18.46 2.79
N SER A 49 -8.03 17.23 2.60
CA SER A 49 -7.82 16.64 1.27
C SER A 49 -9.12 16.39 0.49
N GLN A 50 -10.24 16.12 1.19
CA GLN A 50 -11.55 15.93 0.56
C GLN A 50 -12.16 17.27 0.15
N GLU A 51 -11.99 18.30 0.99
CA GLU A 51 -12.38 19.66 0.64
C GLU A 51 -11.62 20.15 -0.60
N PHE A 52 -10.29 19.92 -0.63
CA PHE A 52 -9.46 20.22 -1.79
C PHE A 52 -9.94 19.48 -3.04
N LYS A 53 -10.24 18.18 -2.94
CA LYS A 53 -10.79 17.37 -4.05
C LYS A 53 -12.09 17.95 -4.58
N LYS A 54 -13.03 18.26 -3.69
CA LYS A 54 -14.34 18.81 -4.03
C LYS A 54 -14.21 20.12 -4.81
N ILE A 55 -13.41 21.06 -4.32
CA ILE A 55 -13.22 22.37 -4.95
C ILE A 55 -12.53 22.24 -6.30
N SER A 56 -11.55 21.36 -6.39
CA SER A 56 -10.86 21.05 -7.65
C SER A 56 -11.84 20.54 -8.72
N ILE A 57 -12.75 19.63 -8.36
CA ILE A 57 -13.77 19.11 -9.28
C ILE A 57 -14.71 20.22 -9.75
N GLU A 58 -15.14 21.12 -8.86
CA GLU A 58 -15.99 22.26 -9.24
C GLU A 58 -15.27 23.22 -10.20
N LEU A 59 -13.97 23.45 -10.00
CA LEU A 59 -13.14 24.23 -10.94
C LEU A 59 -13.10 23.58 -12.33
N LEU A 60 -12.88 22.27 -12.37
CA LEU A 60 -12.84 21.53 -13.64
C LEU A 60 -14.19 21.60 -14.36
N LYS A 61 -15.31 21.43 -13.64
CA LYS A 61 -16.66 21.59 -14.21
C LYS A 61 -16.88 22.97 -14.80
N ASP A 62 -16.47 24.03 -14.08
CA ASP A 62 -16.55 25.40 -14.57
C ASP A 62 -15.77 25.57 -15.88
N ILE A 63 -14.53 25.07 -15.96
CA ILE A 63 -13.71 25.13 -17.16
C ILE A 63 -14.37 24.37 -18.33
N LEU A 64 -14.81 23.12 -18.11
CA LEU A 64 -15.42 22.28 -19.14
C LEU A 64 -16.72 22.89 -19.69
N ASN A 65 -17.59 23.42 -18.82
CA ASN A 65 -18.81 24.11 -19.23
C ASN A 65 -18.50 25.34 -20.10
N ALA A 66 -17.46 26.10 -19.74
CA ALA A 66 -17.10 27.31 -20.45
C ALA A 66 -16.49 27.05 -21.84
N LYS A 67 -15.84 25.90 -22.07
CA LYS A 67 -15.29 25.54 -23.39
C LYS A 67 -16.32 25.53 -24.51
N ASN A 68 -17.57 25.16 -24.19
CA ASN A 68 -18.66 25.11 -25.17
C ASN A 68 -19.21 26.50 -25.53
N ALA A 69 -18.87 27.53 -24.74
CA ALA A 69 -19.40 28.89 -24.87
C ALA A 69 -18.39 29.90 -25.43
N VAL A 70 -17.20 29.46 -25.83
CA VAL A 70 -16.10 30.32 -26.31
C VAL A 70 -15.69 29.98 -27.73
N ASP A 71 -15.03 30.92 -28.39
CA ASP A 71 -14.42 30.70 -29.71
C ASP A 71 -13.16 29.83 -29.61
N VAL A 72 -12.52 29.55 -30.75
CA VAL A 72 -11.31 28.72 -30.82
C VAL A 72 -10.18 29.28 -29.96
N TYR A 73 -10.02 30.61 -29.92
CA TYR A 73 -8.95 31.25 -29.15
C TYR A 73 -9.18 31.14 -27.64
N GLY A 74 -10.41 31.41 -27.19
CA GLY A 74 -10.83 31.18 -25.81
C GLY A 74 -10.74 29.71 -25.41
N ARG A 75 -11.04 28.78 -26.34
CA ARG A 75 -10.92 27.35 -26.08
C ARG A 75 -9.48 26.91 -25.86
N ILE A 76 -8.50 27.47 -26.59
CA ILE A 76 -7.07 27.21 -26.33
C ILE A 76 -6.67 27.71 -24.94
N LYS A 77 -7.10 28.92 -24.53
CA LYS A 77 -6.85 29.42 -23.16
C LYS A 77 -7.42 28.49 -22.09
N LEU A 78 -8.68 28.04 -22.24
CA LEU A 78 -9.33 27.15 -21.29
C LEU A 78 -8.73 25.73 -21.30
N ASN A 79 -8.31 25.22 -22.45
CA ASN A 79 -7.59 23.94 -22.54
C ASN A 79 -6.25 24.03 -21.80
N PHE A 80 -5.51 25.12 -21.99
CA PHE A 80 -4.25 25.33 -21.29
C PHE A 80 -4.47 25.47 -19.78
N LEU A 81 -5.47 26.25 -19.36
CA LEU A 81 -5.81 26.38 -17.94
C LEU A 81 -6.22 25.04 -17.31
N GLN A 82 -7.05 24.25 -17.99
CA GLN A 82 -7.39 22.90 -17.52
C GLN A 82 -6.15 22.02 -17.37
N PHE A 83 -5.30 22.00 -18.40
CA PHE A 83 -4.08 21.21 -18.39
C PHE A 83 -3.19 21.61 -17.20
N THR A 84 -2.98 22.92 -17.02
CA THR A 84 -2.13 23.46 -15.97
C THR A 84 -2.65 23.15 -14.56
N GLN A 85 -3.93 23.44 -14.32
CA GLN A 85 -4.53 23.18 -13.01
C GLN A 85 -4.58 21.68 -12.70
N SER A 86 -4.92 20.85 -13.70
CA SER A 86 -5.02 19.40 -13.50
C SER A 86 -3.67 18.78 -13.15
N TYR A 87 -2.57 19.14 -13.84
CA TYR A 87 -1.26 18.57 -13.47
C TYR A 87 -0.76 19.10 -12.12
N GLN A 88 -1.05 20.35 -11.76
CA GLN A 88 -0.66 20.90 -10.45
C GLN A 88 -1.37 20.14 -9.31
N ILE A 89 -2.66 19.84 -9.50
CA ILE A 89 -3.44 19.01 -8.58
C ILE A 89 -2.92 17.56 -8.56
N ALA A 90 -2.61 16.97 -9.73
CA ALA A 90 -2.01 15.64 -9.82
C ALA A 90 -0.66 15.57 -9.09
N ARG A 91 0.18 16.60 -9.23
CA ARG A 91 1.47 16.74 -8.54
C ARG A 91 1.26 16.83 -7.02
N PHE A 92 0.29 17.62 -6.55
CA PHE A 92 -0.07 17.67 -5.13
C PHE A 92 -0.42 16.29 -4.58
N TYR A 93 -1.30 15.55 -5.25
CA TYR A 93 -1.67 14.20 -4.80
C TYR A 93 -0.49 13.23 -4.88
N SER A 94 0.35 13.32 -5.93
CA SER A 94 1.56 12.53 -6.07
C SER A 94 2.55 12.76 -4.94
N THR A 95 2.79 14.01 -4.51
CA THR A 95 3.70 14.31 -3.40
C THR A 95 3.14 13.89 -2.03
N LYS A 96 1.81 13.76 -1.92
CA LYS A 96 1.13 13.22 -0.75
C LYS A 96 0.95 11.69 -0.77
N GLY A 97 1.38 11.02 -1.85
CA GLY A 97 1.20 9.57 -2.01
C GLY A 97 -0.25 9.13 -2.27
N LEU A 98 -1.16 10.07 -2.56
CA LEU A 98 -2.57 9.81 -2.86
C LEU A 98 -2.75 9.50 -4.35
N PHE A 99 -2.16 8.38 -4.79
CA PHE A 99 -2.05 8.07 -6.21
C PHE A 99 -3.39 7.80 -6.91
N SER A 100 -4.42 7.35 -6.20
CA SER A 100 -5.75 7.18 -6.79
C SER A 100 -6.32 8.52 -7.26
N ASP A 101 -6.14 9.58 -6.48
CA ASP A 101 -6.54 10.93 -6.89
C ASP A 101 -5.60 11.48 -7.98
N CYS A 102 -4.29 11.22 -7.87
CA CYS A 102 -3.31 11.60 -8.89
C CYS A 102 -3.69 11.06 -10.29
N HIS A 103 -4.12 9.80 -10.36
CA HIS A 103 -4.58 9.13 -11.58
C HIS A 103 -5.67 9.94 -12.31
N ASP A 104 -6.74 10.27 -11.58
CA ASP A 104 -7.88 10.99 -12.13
C ASP A 104 -7.45 12.33 -12.74
N TRP A 105 -6.59 13.08 -12.03
CA TRP A 105 -6.13 14.39 -12.48
C TRP A 105 -5.16 14.34 -13.66
N LEU A 106 -4.37 13.27 -13.79
CA LEU A 106 -3.57 13.03 -15.00
C LEU A 106 -4.46 12.78 -16.22
N ILE A 107 -5.58 12.07 -16.05
CA ILE A 107 -6.59 11.87 -17.11
C ILE A 107 -7.28 13.21 -17.43
N TYR A 108 -7.80 13.89 -16.41
CA TYR A 108 -8.53 15.15 -16.58
C TYR A 108 -7.70 16.25 -17.21
N ALA A 109 -6.36 16.20 -17.18
CA ALA A 109 -5.53 17.15 -17.91
C ALA A 109 -5.81 17.14 -19.43
N LEU A 110 -6.22 16.00 -20.00
CA LEU A 110 -6.38 15.83 -21.45
C LEU A 110 -7.74 15.26 -21.90
N THR A 111 -8.74 15.16 -21.03
CA THR A 111 -10.11 14.78 -21.43
C THR A 111 -11.06 15.98 -21.43
N ASP A 112 -12.30 15.79 -21.89
CA ASP A 112 -13.40 16.75 -21.76
C ASP A 112 -14.54 16.23 -20.87
N GLU A 113 -14.30 15.13 -20.15
CA GLU A 113 -15.29 14.44 -19.35
C GLU A 113 -14.77 14.13 -17.94
N ILE A 114 -15.70 14.16 -16.96
CA ILE A 114 -15.47 13.74 -15.57
C ILE A 114 -16.33 12.50 -15.32
N ASN A 115 -15.96 11.39 -15.95
CA ASN A 115 -16.69 10.13 -15.83
C ASN A 115 -15.83 9.09 -15.13
N TYR A 116 -16.37 8.44 -14.09
CA TYR A 116 -15.69 7.34 -13.41
C TYR A 116 -15.99 6.01 -14.10
N GLY A 117 -14.96 5.22 -14.42
CA GLY A 117 -15.13 3.86 -14.95
C GLY A 117 -15.63 3.75 -16.39
N ALA A 118 -15.53 4.83 -17.18
CA ALA A 118 -15.85 4.83 -18.61
C ALA A 118 -14.57 4.84 -19.47
N GLU A 119 -14.67 4.32 -20.70
CA GLU A 119 -13.67 4.55 -21.73
C GLU A 119 -13.65 6.05 -22.07
N MET A 120 -12.46 6.66 -22.12
CA MET A 120 -12.31 8.10 -22.35
C MET A 120 -11.37 8.38 -23.52
N ASP A 121 -11.75 9.36 -24.34
CA ASP A 121 -10.92 9.83 -25.46
C ASP A 121 -9.92 10.90 -25.01
N PHE A 122 -8.63 10.55 -25.06
CA PHE A 122 -7.55 11.50 -24.79
C PHE A 122 -7.37 12.51 -25.92
N GLN A 123 -7.43 13.80 -25.59
CA GLN A 123 -7.26 14.92 -26.51
C GLN A 123 -5.77 15.31 -26.64
N ILE A 124 -4.90 14.35 -26.98
CA ILE A 124 -3.43 14.52 -27.03
C ILE A 124 -3.01 15.64 -28.00
N GLY A 125 -3.81 15.91 -29.04
CA GLY A 125 -3.57 17.00 -29.99
C GLY A 125 -3.40 18.38 -29.34
N ARG A 126 -3.98 18.60 -28.16
CA ARG A 126 -3.85 19.86 -27.39
C ARG A 126 -2.40 20.24 -27.09
N LEU A 127 -1.54 19.26 -26.84
CA LEU A 127 -0.12 19.51 -26.56
C LEU A 127 0.55 20.25 -27.73
N ASN A 128 0.23 19.83 -28.96
CA ASN A 128 0.72 20.50 -30.14
C ASN A 128 0.06 21.88 -30.36
N ASP A 129 -1.19 22.07 -29.94
CA ASP A 129 -1.87 23.37 -30.02
C ASP A 129 -1.23 24.39 -29.08
N PHE A 130 -0.77 23.98 -27.89
CA PHE A 130 -0.07 24.86 -26.94
C PHE A 130 1.25 25.36 -27.52
N LEU A 131 2.04 24.47 -28.12
CA LEU A 131 3.32 24.83 -28.74
C LEU A 131 3.18 25.74 -29.97
N LYS A 132 2.03 25.68 -30.65
CA LYS A 132 1.71 26.53 -31.81
C LYS A 132 0.89 27.77 -31.45
N SER A 133 0.59 27.96 -30.17
CA SER A 133 -0.27 29.05 -29.70
C SER A 133 0.36 30.40 -30.01
N THR A 134 -0.44 31.33 -30.52
CA THR A 134 -0.04 32.73 -30.69
C THR A 134 -0.25 33.56 -29.42
N ASN A 135 -0.80 32.97 -28.36
CA ASN A 135 -0.92 33.63 -27.07
C ASN A 135 0.46 33.72 -26.40
N PRO A 136 0.96 34.92 -26.03
CA PRO A 136 2.31 35.09 -25.50
C PRO A 136 2.60 34.22 -24.27
N TYR A 137 1.67 34.21 -23.31
CA TYR A 137 1.81 33.43 -22.08
C TYR A 137 1.84 31.93 -22.33
N ILE A 138 0.93 31.42 -23.16
CA ILE A 138 0.93 29.99 -23.52
C ILE A 138 2.23 29.63 -24.24
N SER A 139 2.67 30.47 -25.18
CA SER A 139 3.90 30.20 -25.95
C SER A 139 5.17 30.21 -25.09
N SER A 140 5.22 31.00 -24.01
CA SER A 140 6.36 31.03 -23.09
C SER A 140 6.33 29.89 -22.08
N GLU A 141 5.14 29.51 -21.58
CA GLU A 141 5.00 28.52 -20.51
C GLU A 141 4.84 27.09 -21.01
N ALA A 142 4.32 26.88 -22.22
CA ALA A 142 3.91 25.55 -22.69
C ALA A 142 4.98 24.47 -22.51
N ILE A 143 6.25 24.79 -22.79
CA ILE A 143 7.34 23.82 -22.62
C ILE A 143 7.53 23.44 -21.15
N ASN A 144 7.58 24.40 -20.22
CA ASN A 144 7.74 24.11 -18.79
C ASN A 144 6.52 23.33 -18.26
N THR A 145 5.31 23.77 -18.58
CA THR A 145 4.06 23.10 -18.21
C THR A 145 4.04 21.64 -18.71
N MET A 146 4.49 21.39 -19.93
CA MET A 146 4.59 20.03 -20.49
C MET A 146 5.66 19.17 -19.81
N LEU A 147 6.80 19.76 -19.44
CA LEU A 147 7.84 19.07 -18.67
C LEU A 147 7.34 18.70 -17.27
N GLU A 148 6.59 19.57 -16.59
CA GLU A 148 6.01 19.28 -15.27
C GLU A 148 4.94 18.19 -15.34
N PHE A 149 4.02 18.29 -16.31
CA PHE A 149 3.01 17.28 -16.55
C PHE A 149 3.64 15.91 -16.86
N SER A 150 4.55 15.86 -17.82
CA SER A 150 5.19 14.60 -18.23
C SER A 150 6.03 13.99 -17.11
N SER A 151 6.76 14.81 -16.35
CA SER A 151 7.47 14.37 -15.15
C SER A 151 6.52 13.68 -14.16
N THR A 152 5.36 14.27 -13.88
CA THR A 152 4.34 13.72 -12.97
C THR A 152 3.72 12.44 -13.55
N LEU A 153 3.37 12.43 -14.84
CA LEU A 153 2.81 11.28 -15.53
C LEU A 153 3.77 10.09 -15.54
N PHE A 154 5.04 10.31 -15.92
CA PHE A 154 6.04 9.25 -15.92
C PHE A 154 6.29 8.74 -14.51
N TYR A 155 6.40 9.66 -13.52
CA TYR A 155 6.54 9.28 -12.11
C TYR A 155 5.40 8.37 -11.64
N TYR A 156 4.16 8.78 -11.91
CA TYR A 156 2.97 7.99 -11.60
C TYR A 156 3.00 6.63 -12.29
N ALA A 157 3.24 6.60 -13.61
CA ALA A 157 3.16 5.38 -14.41
C ALA A 157 4.22 4.36 -14.03
N TRP A 158 5.47 4.78 -13.76
CA TRP A 158 6.51 3.86 -13.32
C TRP A 158 6.29 3.38 -11.88
N HIS A 159 5.76 4.23 -11.00
CA HIS A 159 5.57 3.88 -9.60
C HIS A 159 4.33 3.01 -9.34
N ARG A 160 3.25 3.19 -10.13
CA ARG A 160 1.95 2.54 -9.91
C ARG A 160 1.54 1.56 -10.99
N GLY A 161 2.22 1.54 -12.14
CA GLY A 161 1.83 0.70 -13.27
C GLY A 161 0.51 1.12 -13.94
N GLY A 162 -0.06 2.27 -13.58
CA GLY A 162 -1.24 2.84 -14.21
C GLY A 162 -0.87 3.76 -15.38
N LEU A 163 -1.81 3.98 -16.32
CA LEU A 163 -1.62 4.88 -17.47
C LEU A 163 -0.37 4.57 -18.33
N VAL A 164 0.10 3.32 -18.36
CA VAL A 164 1.34 2.94 -19.07
C VAL A 164 1.25 3.21 -20.57
N ASP A 165 0.11 2.90 -21.19
CA ASP A 165 -0.09 3.13 -22.62
C ASP A 165 -0.13 4.63 -22.93
N PHE A 166 -0.85 5.40 -22.10
CA PHE A 166 -0.91 6.84 -22.21
C PHE A 166 0.47 7.49 -22.01
N ALA A 167 1.23 7.08 -21.00
CA ALA A 167 2.60 7.50 -20.78
C ALA A 167 3.52 7.11 -21.94
N THR A 168 3.32 5.95 -22.57
CA THR A 168 4.09 5.53 -23.75
C THR A 168 3.87 6.48 -24.93
N ILE A 169 2.62 6.90 -25.18
CA ILE A 169 2.31 7.88 -26.25
C ILE A 169 2.97 9.24 -25.96
N VAL A 170 2.90 9.70 -24.71
CA VAL A 170 3.53 10.97 -24.30
C VAL A 170 5.06 10.88 -24.37
N LEU A 171 5.66 9.73 -24.07
CA LEU A 171 7.10 9.50 -24.10
C LEU A 171 7.69 9.76 -25.50
N GLU A 172 7.06 9.27 -26.57
CA GLU A 172 7.57 9.47 -27.93
C GLU A 172 7.71 10.96 -28.31
N PHE A 173 6.74 11.76 -27.87
CA PHE A 173 6.75 13.20 -28.07
C PHE A 173 7.82 13.86 -27.18
N MET A 174 7.83 13.52 -25.90
CA MET A 174 8.71 14.16 -24.91
C MET A 174 10.18 13.83 -25.12
N LEU A 175 10.53 12.60 -25.56
CA LEU A 175 11.91 12.24 -25.87
C LEU A 175 12.50 13.15 -26.95
N LYS A 176 11.75 13.44 -28.02
CA LYS A 176 12.21 14.34 -29.09
C LYS A 176 12.49 15.74 -28.56
N LEU A 177 11.57 16.28 -27.73
CA LEU A 177 11.71 17.60 -27.12
C LEU A 177 12.91 17.65 -26.17
N ILE A 178 13.01 16.70 -25.23
CA ILE A 178 14.08 16.63 -24.23
C ILE A 178 15.45 16.48 -24.89
N CYS A 179 15.59 15.53 -25.83
CA CYS A 179 16.85 15.33 -26.56
C CYS A 179 17.23 16.56 -27.38
N HIS A 180 16.26 17.24 -28.01
CA HIS A 180 16.53 18.47 -28.75
C HIS A 180 17.08 19.57 -27.85
N LEU A 181 16.44 19.82 -26.70
CA LEU A 181 16.84 20.86 -25.75
C LEU A 181 18.21 20.57 -25.12
N LEU A 182 18.48 19.32 -24.71
CA LEU A 182 19.78 18.95 -24.13
C LEU A 182 20.93 18.95 -25.15
N THR A 183 20.65 18.69 -26.43
CA THR A 183 21.70 18.63 -27.47
C THR A 183 22.00 19.99 -28.09
N ASN A 184 20.98 20.81 -28.33
CA ASN A 184 21.12 22.07 -29.07
C ASN A 184 21.21 23.31 -28.16
N GLY A 185 21.13 23.11 -26.84
CA GLY A 185 21.16 24.17 -25.84
C GLY A 185 19.78 24.48 -25.29
N ILE A 186 19.75 24.81 -24.00
CA ILE A 186 18.53 25.07 -23.25
C ILE A 186 18.20 26.56 -23.38
N PRO A 187 17.05 26.94 -23.96
CA PRO A 187 16.64 28.34 -24.04
C PRO A 187 16.42 28.95 -22.65
N ASN A 188 16.66 30.26 -22.50
CA ASN A 188 16.56 30.95 -21.20
C ASN A 188 15.17 30.88 -20.53
N PHE A 189 14.11 30.63 -21.29
CA PHE A 189 12.75 30.49 -20.75
C PHE A 189 12.43 29.06 -20.28
N VAL A 190 13.30 28.09 -20.58
CA VAL A 190 13.17 26.70 -20.11
C VAL A 190 13.99 26.54 -18.84
N LEU A 191 13.35 26.01 -17.80
CA LEU A 191 14.03 25.72 -16.54
C LEU A 191 14.84 24.43 -16.66
N GLU A 192 16.16 24.53 -16.46
CA GLU A 192 17.08 23.38 -16.64
C GLU A 192 16.82 22.26 -15.62
N ASP A 193 16.55 22.58 -14.37
CA ASP A 193 16.21 21.62 -13.31
C ASP A 193 14.96 20.80 -13.66
N LEU A 194 13.96 21.46 -14.22
CA LEU A 194 12.72 20.85 -14.66
C LEU A 194 12.95 19.94 -15.87
N LEU A 195 13.74 20.38 -16.84
CA LEU A 195 14.12 19.55 -17.99
C LEU A 195 14.83 18.26 -17.54
N ILE A 196 15.77 18.37 -16.60
CA ILE A 196 16.50 17.22 -16.05
C ILE A 196 15.59 16.31 -15.23
N THR A 197 14.64 16.86 -14.46
CA THR A 197 13.65 16.08 -13.73
C THR A 197 12.75 15.29 -14.67
N ALA A 198 12.23 15.93 -15.73
CA ALA A 198 11.42 15.27 -16.74
C ALA A 198 12.20 14.18 -17.49
N ALA A 199 13.46 14.46 -17.87
CA ALA A 199 14.35 13.48 -18.49
C ALA A 199 14.61 12.28 -17.58
N SER A 200 14.81 12.53 -16.28
CA SER A 200 15.08 11.47 -15.29
C SER A 200 13.87 10.56 -15.11
N ASN A 201 12.67 11.14 -14.92
CA ASN A 201 11.43 10.37 -14.81
C ASN A 201 11.09 9.63 -16.11
N ALA A 202 11.34 10.22 -17.27
CA ALA A 202 11.19 9.56 -18.57
C ALA A 202 12.14 8.35 -18.70
N LEU A 203 13.41 8.50 -18.30
CA LEU A 203 14.39 7.41 -18.30
C LEU A 203 13.99 6.30 -17.33
N ALA A 204 13.55 6.63 -16.11
CA ALA A 204 13.08 5.66 -15.13
C ALA A 204 11.87 4.86 -15.66
N PHE A 205 10.86 5.56 -16.18
CA PHE A 205 9.68 4.94 -16.80
C PHE A 205 10.07 4.02 -17.96
N ALA A 206 10.85 4.54 -18.92
CA ALA A 206 11.25 3.77 -20.08
C ALA A 206 12.06 2.54 -19.68
N THR A 207 12.90 2.62 -18.63
CA THR A 207 13.77 1.52 -18.19
C THR A 207 12.92 0.42 -17.59
N ASN A 208 11.98 0.81 -16.71
CA ASN A 208 11.08 -0.12 -16.04
C ASN A 208 10.19 -0.91 -17.03
N PHE A 209 9.74 -0.27 -18.11
CA PHE A 209 8.91 -0.89 -19.15
C PHE A 209 9.66 -1.28 -20.43
N LYS A 210 10.99 -1.30 -20.40
CA LYS A 210 11.87 -1.70 -21.53
C LYS A 210 11.51 -1.01 -22.86
N LYS A 211 11.18 0.28 -22.83
CA LYS A 211 10.78 1.06 -24.01
C LYS A 211 12.00 1.43 -24.87
N GLU A 212 11.77 1.71 -26.15
CA GLU A 212 12.84 2.14 -27.06
C GLU A 212 13.34 3.56 -26.74
N GLY A 213 14.53 3.93 -27.23
CA GLY A 213 15.12 5.27 -27.04
C GLY A 213 15.88 5.49 -25.73
N LEU A 214 15.89 4.48 -24.85
CA LEU A 214 16.59 4.48 -23.55
C LEU A 214 18.05 4.88 -23.61
N LYS A 215 18.78 4.23 -24.53
CA LYS A 215 20.22 4.42 -24.67
C LYS A 215 20.57 5.87 -25.00
N GLY A 216 19.88 6.46 -25.98
CA GLY A 216 20.15 7.83 -26.41
C GLY A 216 19.91 8.85 -25.29
N LEU A 217 18.84 8.69 -24.51
CA LEU A 217 18.56 9.60 -23.39
C LEU A 217 19.60 9.47 -22.28
N ALA A 218 19.99 8.26 -21.89
CA ALA A 218 21.00 8.02 -20.87
C ALA A 218 22.38 8.58 -21.28
N GLU A 219 22.80 8.39 -22.53
CA GLU A 219 24.03 8.96 -23.09
C GLU A 219 24.00 10.49 -23.12
N ILE A 220 22.87 11.10 -23.49
CA ILE A 220 22.69 12.56 -23.48
C ILE A 220 22.80 13.11 -22.06
N LEU A 221 22.17 12.46 -21.08
CA LEU A 221 22.27 12.86 -19.67
C LEU A 221 23.71 12.74 -19.15
N ALA A 222 24.41 11.64 -19.44
CA ALA A 222 25.82 11.47 -19.08
C ALA A 222 26.71 12.56 -19.72
N ASN A 223 26.47 12.92 -20.98
CA ASN A 223 27.17 14.03 -21.64
C ASN A 223 26.84 15.39 -21.02
N HIS A 224 25.60 15.61 -20.60
CA HIS A 224 25.18 16.85 -19.94
C HIS A 224 25.81 16.99 -18.55
N PHE A 225 25.95 15.89 -17.82
CA PHE A 225 26.64 15.83 -16.53
C PHE A 225 28.08 16.36 -16.62
N GLU A 226 28.81 16.04 -17.69
CA GLU A 226 30.18 16.52 -17.90
C GLU A 226 30.24 18.01 -18.24
N LYS A 227 29.19 18.57 -18.86
CA LYS A 227 29.16 19.95 -19.36
C LYS A 227 28.60 20.97 -18.38
N THR A 228 27.59 20.60 -17.60
CA THR A 228 26.93 21.52 -16.66
C THR A 228 27.90 21.91 -15.52
N GLU A 229 27.80 23.13 -15.02
CA GLU A 229 28.54 23.58 -13.83
C GLU A 229 27.73 23.43 -12.54
N SER A 230 26.42 23.19 -12.65
CA SER A 230 25.51 23.10 -11.51
C SER A 230 25.69 21.78 -10.76
N ALA A 231 26.14 21.87 -9.51
CA ALA A 231 26.29 20.70 -8.63
C ALA A 231 24.95 19.99 -8.37
N GLU A 232 23.85 20.75 -8.28
CA GLU A 232 22.50 20.21 -8.09
C GLU A 232 22.07 19.35 -9.29
N ILE A 233 22.33 19.83 -10.51
CA ILE A 233 22.02 19.08 -11.74
C ILE A 233 22.92 17.87 -11.88
N LYS A 234 24.23 18.00 -11.59
CA LYS A 234 25.14 16.85 -11.58
C LYS A 234 24.67 15.76 -10.62
N LYS A 235 24.25 16.15 -9.42
CA LYS A 235 23.68 15.25 -8.42
C LYS A 235 22.40 14.57 -8.92
N GLN A 236 21.47 15.31 -9.52
CA GLN A 236 20.23 14.73 -10.08
C GLN A 236 20.52 13.71 -11.18
N ILE A 237 21.37 14.05 -12.15
CA ILE A 237 21.72 13.15 -13.26
C ILE A 237 22.42 11.90 -12.75
N SER A 238 23.44 12.06 -11.91
CA SER A 238 24.20 10.92 -11.39
C SER A 238 23.38 10.02 -10.46
N LEU A 239 22.46 10.59 -9.66
CA LEU A 239 21.48 9.82 -8.90
C LEU A 239 20.57 9.01 -9.82
N GLN A 240 20.03 9.64 -10.86
CA GLN A 240 19.18 8.96 -11.84
C GLN A 240 19.94 7.83 -12.53
N LEU A 241 21.15 8.08 -13.04
CA LEU A 241 21.95 7.08 -13.75
C LEU A 241 22.38 5.93 -12.84
N ALA A 242 22.62 6.20 -11.54
CA ALA A 242 22.85 5.14 -10.56
C ALA A 242 21.65 4.18 -10.50
N HIS A 243 20.42 4.69 -10.45
CA HIS A 243 19.21 3.88 -10.35
C HIS A 243 18.76 3.23 -11.67
N ALA A 244 18.83 3.98 -12.77
CA ALA A 244 18.35 3.54 -14.07
C ALA A 244 19.13 4.20 -15.20
N GLY A 245 19.58 3.39 -16.14
CA GLY A 245 20.29 3.83 -17.35
C GLY A 245 21.81 3.69 -17.29
N ALA A 246 22.42 3.31 -16.14
CA ALA A 246 23.85 3.04 -16.06
C ALA A 246 24.36 2.06 -17.14
N GLU A 247 23.57 1.02 -17.45
CA GLU A 247 23.88 0.01 -18.47
C GLU A 247 24.04 0.57 -19.90
N PHE A 248 23.59 1.81 -20.13
CA PHE A 248 23.74 2.53 -21.40
C PHE A 248 24.85 3.58 -21.37
N THR A 249 25.62 3.67 -20.28
CA THR A 249 26.74 4.61 -20.13
C THR A 249 28.06 3.88 -19.97
N ASP A 250 29.17 4.59 -20.06
CA ASP A 250 30.52 4.03 -19.83
C ASP A 250 30.80 3.67 -18.36
N LYS A 251 29.89 4.02 -17.44
CA LYS A 251 30.04 3.79 -15.99
C LYS A 251 28.96 2.85 -15.49
N VAL A 252 29.32 1.91 -14.62
CA VAL A 252 28.32 1.03 -13.99
C VAL A 252 27.58 1.76 -12.86
N SER A 253 26.43 1.22 -12.44
CA SER A 253 25.60 1.79 -11.36
C SER A 253 26.42 2.12 -10.10
N LEU A 254 27.33 1.23 -9.70
CA LEU A 254 28.19 1.42 -8.53
C LEU A 254 29.15 2.63 -8.68
N ASP A 255 29.62 2.91 -9.88
CA ASP A 255 30.50 4.06 -10.15
C ASP A 255 29.72 5.37 -9.99
N TRP A 256 28.49 5.42 -10.54
CA TRP A 256 27.58 6.55 -10.36
C TRP A 256 27.22 6.76 -8.88
N CYS A 257 26.93 5.68 -8.13
CA CYS A 257 26.75 5.76 -6.68
C CYS A 257 27.97 6.38 -5.99
N SER A 258 29.18 5.92 -6.34
CA SER A 258 30.43 6.42 -5.75
C SER A 258 30.64 7.90 -6.04
N ILE A 259 30.32 8.36 -7.26
CA ILE A 259 30.38 9.78 -7.64
C ILE A 259 29.48 10.62 -6.74
N VAL A 260 28.22 10.21 -6.55
CA VAL A 260 27.26 10.95 -5.73
C VAL A 260 27.67 10.95 -4.26
N LEU A 261 28.02 9.78 -3.71
CA LEU A 261 28.42 9.65 -2.30
C LEU A 261 29.72 10.42 -1.96
N THR A 262 30.60 10.63 -2.94
CA THR A 262 31.89 11.32 -2.73
C THR A 262 31.79 12.81 -2.95
N ASN A 263 31.07 13.25 -3.99
CA ASN A 263 31.09 14.65 -4.44
C ASN A 263 29.83 15.43 -4.08
N TYR A 264 28.72 14.74 -3.83
CA TYR A 264 27.39 15.36 -3.73
C TYR A 264 26.58 14.87 -2.52
N SER A 265 27.21 14.21 -1.54
CA SER A 265 26.54 13.67 -0.35
C SER A 265 25.75 14.75 0.41
N ASP A 266 26.31 15.95 0.49
CA ASP A 266 25.76 17.06 1.27
C ASP A 266 24.55 17.71 0.57
N LEU A 267 24.29 17.37 -0.69
CA LEU A 267 23.13 17.83 -1.48
C LEU A 267 21.98 16.81 -1.49
N LEU A 268 22.16 15.66 -0.84
CA LEU A 268 21.12 14.63 -0.75
C LEU A 268 20.11 15.03 0.32
N VAL A 269 18.82 14.97 -0.04
CA VAL A 269 17.72 15.37 0.83
C VAL A 269 16.72 14.23 1.02
N GLY A 270 16.00 14.26 2.15
CA GLY A 270 14.99 13.26 2.47
C GLY A 270 15.54 11.83 2.42
N GLY A 271 14.89 10.96 1.64
CA GLY A 271 15.29 9.56 1.47
C GLY A 271 16.43 9.29 0.49
N GLN A 272 17.02 10.30 -0.15
CA GLN A 272 17.99 10.09 -1.25
C GLN A 272 19.28 9.40 -0.80
N LEU A 273 19.82 9.76 0.37
CA LEU A 273 21.03 9.11 0.90
C LEU A 273 20.79 7.63 1.24
N MET A 274 19.67 7.34 1.90
CA MET A 274 19.22 5.97 2.19
C MET A 274 19.08 5.16 0.90
N GLN A 275 18.39 5.73 -0.10
CA GLN A 275 18.17 5.10 -1.40
C GLN A 275 19.49 4.76 -2.10
N LEU A 276 20.43 5.70 -2.11
CA LEU A 276 21.72 5.52 -2.76
C LEU A 276 22.60 4.51 -2.04
N LEU A 277 22.63 4.53 -0.71
CA LEU A 277 23.37 3.56 0.07
C LEU A 277 22.76 2.15 -0.04
N SER A 278 21.42 2.05 -0.14
CA SER A 278 20.73 0.77 -0.38
C SER A 278 21.25 0.11 -1.65
N LEU A 279 21.32 0.88 -2.74
CA LEU A 279 21.87 0.44 -4.03
C LEU A 279 23.37 0.16 -3.96
N TYR A 280 24.14 1.01 -3.28
CA TYR A 280 25.59 0.83 -3.14
C TYR A 280 25.93 -0.48 -2.40
N TYR A 281 25.26 -0.75 -1.27
CA TYR A 281 25.48 -1.95 -0.47
C TYR A 281 24.80 -3.20 -1.05
N PHE A 282 23.82 -3.06 -1.94
CA PHE A 282 23.24 -4.19 -2.67
C PHE A 282 24.31 -4.99 -3.43
N HIS A 283 25.34 -4.33 -3.94
CA HIS A 283 26.46 -4.97 -4.63
C HIS A 283 27.49 -5.62 -3.67
N ASP A 284 27.54 -5.20 -2.40
CA ASP A 284 28.44 -5.75 -1.38
C ASP A 284 27.83 -5.64 0.04
N ILE A 285 27.03 -6.64 0.39
CA ILE A 285 26.42 -6.75 1.73
C ILE A 285 27.46 -7.00 2.84
N GLY A 286 28.67 -7.48 2.53
CA GLY A 286 29.72 -7.65 3.54
C GLY A 286 30.21 -6.29 4.03
N LYS A 287 30.28 -5.32 3.12
CA LYS A 287 30.60 -3.93 3.44
C LYS A 287 29.54 -3.24 4.30
N LEU A 288 28.25 -3.55 4.10
CA LEU A 288 27.16 -3.00 4.92
C LEU A 288 27.36 -3.29 6.41
N ASP A 289 27.83 -4.49 6.75
CA ASP A 289 28.03 -4.89 8.15
C ASP A 289 29.11 -4.02 8.83
N HIS A 290 30.22 -3.78 8.13
CA HIS A 290 31.31 -2.94 8.60
C HIS A 290 30.96 -1.45 8.62
N GLU A 291 30.11 -1.00 7.70
CA GLU A 291 29.69 0.40 7.55
C GLU A 291 28.27 0.66 8.07
N TRP A 292 27.72 -0.24 8.91
CA TRP A 292 26.33 -0.18 9.36
C TRP A 292 25.93 1.20 9.88
N LYS A 293 26.81 1.82 10.69
CA LYS A 293 26.56 3.12 11.31
C LYS A 293 26.24 4.20 10.27
N ARG A 294 26.91 4.18 9.11
CA ARG A 294 26.65 5.13 8.02
C ARG A 294 25.25 4.92 7.41
N PHE A 295 24.85 3.66 7.27
CA PHE A 295 23.51 3.33 6.77
C PHE A 295 22.41 3.68 7.78
N GLU A 296 22.65 3.39 9.06
CA GLU A 296 21.78 3.77 10.19
C GLU A 296 21.60 5.29 10.29
N GLU A 297 22.67 6.07 10.14
CA GLU A 297 22.59 7.54 10.07
C GLU A 297 21.72 8.02 8.92
N ALA A 298 21.80 7.38 7.74
CA ALA A 298 20.96 7.71 6.59
C ALA A 298 19.47 7.37 6.82
N LEU A 299 19.18 6.22 7.47
CA LEU A 299 17.83 5.87 7.90
C LEU A 299 17.31 6.89 8.92
N GLY A 300 18.14 7.28 9.89
CA GLY A 300 17.83 8.30 10.89
C GLY A 300 17.53 9.67 10.26
N GLN A 301 18.30 10.11 9.27
CA GLN A 301 18.03 11.36 8.54
C GLN A 301 16.67 11.34 7.85
N TYR A 302 16.33 10.23 7.17
CA TYR A 302 15.03 10.09 6.54
C TYR A 302 13.89 10.07 7.57
N ASN A 303 14.01 9.29 8.64
CA ASN A 303 13.03 9.25 9.72
C ASN A 303 12.82 10.63 10.37
N ASN A 304 13.90 11.38 10.59
CA ASN A 304 13.82 12.77 11.09
C ASN A 304 13.16 13.71 10.08
N SER A 305 13.22 13.44 8.77
CA SER A 305 12.54 14.30 7.78
C SER A 305 11.02 14.14 7.75
N ILE A 306 10.49 13.05 8.31
CA ILE A 306 9.06 12.72 8.31
C ILE A 306 8.43 12.66 9.71
N HIS A 307 9.18 13.01 10.76
CA HIS A 307 8.76 12.85 12.16
C HIS A 307 7.53 13.68 12.58
N GLU A 308 7.22 14.76 11.85
CA GLU A 308 6.05 15.61 12.12
C GLU A 308 4.75 15.09 11.48
N MET A 309 4.82 14.00 10.70
CA MET A 309 3.63 13.38 10.11
C MET A 309 2.75 12.72 11.17
N ASP A 310 1.44 12.76 10.95
CA ASP A 310 0.49 11.95 11.72
C ASP A 310 0.89 10.47 11.69
N GLN A 311 0.62 9.73 12.76
CA GLN A 311 1.07 8.35 12.92
C GLN A 311 0.60 7.42 11.79
N LEU A 312 -0.62 7.62 11.28
CA LEU A 312 -1.14 6.82 10.17
C LEU A 312 -0.46 7.22 8.85
N LEU A 313 -0.31 8.52 8.59
CA LEU A 313 0.41 9.03 7.41
C LEU A 313 1.88 8.57 7.40
N LEU A 314 2.52 8.53 8.57
CA LEU A 314 3.88 8.02 8.74
C LEU A 314 3.99 6.55 8.34
N LYS A 315 3.04 5.70 8.74
CA LYS A 315 2.98 4.29 8.29
C LYS A 315 2.85 4.18 6.78
N TYR A 316 1.97 4.98 6.16
CA TYR A 316 1.84 5.03 4.70
C TYR A 316 3.12 5.41 3.99
N GLU A 317 3.77 6.48 4.46
CA GLU A 317 4.98 6.98 3.85
C GLU A 317 6.13 5.96 3.97
N LYS A 318 6.25 5.29 5.12
CA LYS A 318 7.22 4.20 5.32
C LYS A 318 6.91 3.00 4.44
N ALA A 319 5.68 2.49 4.43
CA ALA A 319 5.32 1.36 3.59
C ALA A 319 5.58 1.64 2.10
N ARG A 320 5.30 2.86 1.63
CA ARG A 320 5.58 3.31 0.26
C ARG A 320 7.07 3.32 -0.06
N LEU A 321 7.89 3.87 0.84
CA LEU A 321 9.33 3.98 0.61
C LEU A 321 10.12 2.70 0.92
N PHE A 322 9.50 1.72 1.59
CA PHE A 322 10.13 0.41 1.83
C PHE A 322 10.59 -0.27 0.52
N GLY A 323 9.92 -0.02 -0.61
CA GLY A 323 10.32 -0.52 -1.93
C GLY A 323 11.78 -0.19 -2.30
N VAL A 324 12.33 0.92 -1.79
CA VAL A 324 13.73 1.33 -1.98
C VAL A 324 14.72 0.41 -1.27
N LEU A 325 14.32 -0.15 -0.13
CA LEU A 325 15.14 -1.04 0.69
C LEU A 325 14.96 -2.51 0.28
N ASN A 326 13.88 -2.82 -0.42
CA ASN A 326 13.47 -4.19 -0.71
C ASN A 326 14.58 -4.99 -1.42
N GLY A 327 15.24 -4.41 -2.42
CA GLY A 327 16.37 -5.06 -3.12
C GLY A 327 17.52 -5.47 -2.18
N LEU A 328 17.92 -4.57 -1.27
CA LEU A 328 18.95 -4.84 -0.28
C LEU A 328 18.50 -5.90 0.75
N VAL A 329 17.26 -5.80 1.25
CA VAL A 329 16.68 -6.79 2.17
C VAL A 329 16.65 -8.17 1.52
N MET A 330 16.15 -8.29 0.28
CA MET A 330 16.15 -9.54 -0.47
C MET A 330 17.57 -10.09 -0.64
N LYS A 331 18.56 -9.23 -0.90
CA LYS A 331 19.96 -9.66 -1.02
C LYS A 331 20.52 -10.20 0.29
N CYS A 332 20.21 -9.57 1.42
CA CYS A 332 20.56 -10.08 2.74
C CYS A 332 19.92 -11.46 2.98
N VAL A 333 18.64 -11.63 2.64
CA VAL A 333 17.90 -12.89 2.80
C VAL A 333 18.46 -14.02 1.91
N GLU A 334 18.77 -13.73 0.65
CA GLU A 334 19.45 -14.65 -0.29
C GLU A 334 20.78 -15.15 0.29
N LYS A 335 21.52 -14.27 0.97
CA LYS A 335 22.83 -14.56 1.55
C LYS A 335 22.76 -15.06 3.00
N ARG A 336 21.56 -15.36 3.52
CA ARG A 336 21.29 -15.80 4.90
C ARG A 336 21.75 -14.81 5.98
N ARG A 337 21.93 -13.54 5.64
CA ARG A 337 22.14 -12.43 6.59
C ARG A 337 20.80 -11.95 7.13
N ILE A 338 20.05 -12.86 7.75
CA ILE A 338 18.73 -12.55 8.33
C ILE A 338 18.86 -11.48 9.41
N ASP A 339 19.94 -11.51 10.18
CA ASP A 339 20.29 -10.47 11.15
C ASP A 339 20.31 -9.07 10.51
N LEU A 340 20.96 -8.90 9.36
CA LEU A 340 21.01 -7.60 8.66
C LEU A 340 19.66 -7.24 8.05
N ALA A 341 18.95 -8.20 7.44
CA ALA A 341 17.61 -7.97 6.89
C ALA A 341 16.66 -7.42 7.96
N SER A 342 16.60 -8.07 9.13
CA SER A 342 15.79 -7.64 10.27
C SER A 342 16.25 -6.29 10.82
N LYS A 343 17.57 -6.05 10.86
CA LYS A 343 18.12 -4.78 11.33
C LYS A 343 17.72 -3.61 10.43
N ILE A 344 17.75 -3.79 9.10
CA ILE A 344 17.28 -2.80 8.12
C ILE A 344 15.80 -2.49 8.35
N ILE A 345 14.95 -3.53 8.47
CA ILE A 345 13.51 -3.35 8.66
C ILE A 345 13.21 -2.64 9.98
N THR A 346 13.76 -3.13 11.09
CA THR A 346 13.50 -2.58 12.42
C THR A 346 14.02 -1.15 12.60
N GLU A 347 15.15 -0.80 11.99
CA GLU A 347 15.66 0.58 11.99
C GLU A 347 14.79 1.51 11.13
N PHE A 348 14.40 1.06 9.93
CA PHE A 348 13.51 1.83 9.05
C PHE A 348 12.15 2.11 9.70
N TYR A 349 11.57 1.12 10.39
CA TYR A 349 10.31 1.30 11.13
C TYR A 349 10.47 1.94 12.51
N CYS A 350 11.68 2.33 12.93
CA CYS A 350 11.97 2.94 14.24
C CYS A 350 11.54 2.08 15.44
N ILE A 351 11.71 0.76 15.35
CA ILE A 351 11.40 -0.13 16.47
C ILE A 351 12.42 0.08 17.59
N ASP A 352 11.97 0.11 18.84
CA ASP A 352 12.83 0.29 20.02
C ASP A 352 13.92 -0.78 20.09
N ILE A 353 15.20 -0.40 20.23
CA ILE A 353 16.35 -1.32 20.21
C ILE A 353 16.18 -2.51 21.16
N GLY A 354 15.66 -2.28 22.37
CA GLY A 354 15.44 -3.33 23.38
C GLY A 354 14.29 -4.29 23.06
N LYS A 355 13.46 -3.97 22.06
CA LYS A 355 12.29 -4.75 21.64
C LYS A 355 12.46 -5.39 20.26
N ARG A 356 13.52 -5.10 19.50
CA ARG A 356 13.65 -5.57 18.11
C ARG A 356 13.76 -7.10 18.02
N ILE A 357 13.01 -7.70 17.11
CA ILE A 357 13.31 -9.07 16.67
C ILE A 357 14.64 -9.06 15.90
N SER A 358 15.50 -10.04 16.17
CA SER A 358 16.81 -10.19 15.54
C SER A 358 16.78 -11.23 14.41
N SER A 359 17.52 -12.33 14.54
CA SER A 359 17.81 -13.32 13.49
C SER A 359 16.82 -14.49 13.41
N ASP A 360 15.92 -14.62 14.38
CA ASP A 360 15.08 -15.82 14.56
C ASP A 360 13.79 -15.71 13.73
N GLN A 361 13.92 -15.39 12.44
CA GLN A 361 12.81 -15.15 11.54
C GLN A 361 12.88 -16.05 10.30
N LEU A 362 11.69 -16.42 9.80
CA LEU A 362 11.53 -17.05 8.49
C LEU A 362 11.11 -15.97 7.48
N PHE A 363 11.99 -15.63 6.55
CA PHE A 363 11.62 -14.78 5.43
C PHE A 363 10.98 -15.62 4.32
N VAL A 364 9.83 -15.17 3.82
CA VAL A 364 9.13 -15.74 2.65
C VAL A 364 9.03 -14.64 1.60
N ILE A 365 9.91 -14.68 0.59
CA ILE A 365 9.92 -13.73 -0.51
C ILE A 365 9.15 -14.36 -1.68
N ALA A 366 7.90 -13.93 -1.88
CA ALA A 366 6.94 -14.57 -2.79
C ALA A 366 7.16 -14.25 -4.28
N THR A 367 8.13 -13.41 -4.63
CA THR A 367 8.39 -12.99 -6.02
C THR A 367 9.86 -13.04 -6.40
N TYR A 368 10.69 -13.76 -5.63
CA TYR A 368 12.13 -13.85 -5.86
C TYR A 368 12.43 -14.60 -7.18
N ASN A 369 13.08 -13.93 -8.13
CA ASN A 369 13.40 -14.49 -9.46
C ASN A 369 12.19 -15.16 -10.13
N HIS A 370 11.02 -14.50 -10.08
CA HIS A 370 9.73 -15.02 -10.54
C HIS A 370 9.16 -16.22 -9.76
N GLY A 371 9.80 -16.71 -8.70
CA GLY A 371 9.26 -17.75 -7.82
C GLY A 371 9.33 -17.36 -6.35
N VAL A 372 9.65 -18.31 -5.47
CA VAL A 372 9.67 -18.11 -4.01
C VAL A 372 11.04 -18.41 -3.43
N LEU A 373 11.52 -17.52 -2.55
CA LEU A 373 12.68 -17.75 -1.69
C LEU A 373 12.23 -17.79 -0.23
N ILE A 374 12.46 -18.92 0.42
CA ILE A 374 12.20 -19.10 1.87
C ILE A 374 13.55 -19.23 2.57
N SER A 375 13.84 -18.38 3.54
CA SER A 375 15.17 -18.33 4.16
C SER A 375 15.12 -17.99 5.65
N SER A 376 15.93 -18.68 6.43
CA SER A 376 16.26 -18.36 7.83
C SER A 376 17.79 -18.24 7.97
N SER A 377 18.25 -17.95 9.18
CA SER A 377 19.69 -17.91 9.50
C SER A 377 20.39 -19.26 9.27
N HIS A 378 19.63 -20.37 9.25
CA HIS A 378 20.16 -21.73 9.17
C HIS A 378 19.97 -22.35 7.79
N GLN A 379 18.85 -22.10 7.13
CA GLN A 379 18.46 -22.83 5.92
C GLN A 379 17.81 -21.89 4.90
N THR A 380 18.03 -22.19 3.62
CA THR A 380 17.43 -21.47 2.50
C THR A 380 16.88 -22.47 1.50
N PHE A 381 15.67 -22.19 1.02
CA PHE A 381 14.99 -22.90 -0.04
C PHE A 381 14.69 -21.90 -1.16
N ASP A 382 15.37 -22.07 -2.29
CA ASP A 382 15.13 -21.30 -3.50
C ASP A 382 14.30 -22.16 -4.46
N PHE A 383 13.02 -21.80 -4.59
CA PHE A 383 12.11 -22.45 -5.53
C PHE A 383 12.03 -21.69 -6.87
N GLY A 384 12.91 -20.71 -7.10
CA GLY A 384 12.87 -19.77 -8.22
C GLY A 384 13.45 -20.31 -9.52
N LYS A 385 12.56 -20.68 -10.44
CA LYS A 385 12.63 -20.60 -11.93
C LYS A 385 11.22 -20.72 -12.54
N GLU A 386 10.23 -20.05 -11.96
CA GLU A 386 8.91 -19.90 -12.59
C GLU A 386 9.02 -18.94 -13.78
N THR A 387 8.14 -19.11 -14.76
CA THR A 387 8.06 -18.24 -15.93
C THR A 387 7.31 -16.94 -15.57
N PRO A 388 7.52 -15.84 -16.30
CA PRO A 388 6.62 -14.68 -16.26
C PRO A 388 5.13 -15.05 -16.26
N GLU A 389 4.75 -16.01 -17.11
CA GLU A 389 3.39 -16.49 -17.27
C GLU A 389 2.86 -17.17 -16.00
N ASP A 390 3.70 -17.90 -15.26
CA ASP A 390 3.32 -18.49 -13.98
C ASP A 390 2.97 -17.41 -12.96
N ILE A 391 3.74 -16.32 -12.90
CA ILE A 391 3.42 -15.19 -12.02
C ILE A 391 2.11 -14.53 -12.43
N LEU A 392 1.87 -14.31 -13.72
CA LEU A 392 0.60 -13.77 -14.21
C LEU A 392 -0.58 -14.67 -13.82
N GLU A 393 -0.42 -15.99 -13.97
CA GLU A 393 -1.45 -16.95 -13.56
C GLU A 393 -1.69 -16.95 -12.05
N LEU A 394 -0.65 -16.76 -11.23
CA LEU A 394 -0.79 -16.58 -9.78
C LEU A 394 -1.71 -15.40 -9.47
N PHE A 395 -1.41 -14.22 -10.02
CA PHE A 395 -2.22 -13.03 -9.80
C PHE A 395 -3.62 -13.13 -10.42
N TYR A 396 -3.75 -13.80 -11.56
CA TYR A 396 -5.04 -14.09 -12.17
C TYR A 396 -5.94 -14.89 -11.23
N GLN A 397 -5.41 -15.99 -10.67
CA GLN A 397 -6.15 -16.81 -9.71
C GLN A 397 -6.42 -16.07 -8.39
N THR A 398 -5.47 -15.28 -7.89
CA THR A 398 -5.68 -14.43 -6.71
C THR A 398 -6.82 -13.43 -6.94
N ASN A 399 -6.81 -12.71 -8.07
CA ASN A 399 -7.84 -11.74 -8.41
C ASN A 399 -9.22 -12.40 -8.58
N ARG A 400 -9.28 -13.56 -9.24
CA ARG A 400 -10.53 -14.31 -9.42
C ARG A 400 -11.10 -14.86 -8.13
N PHE A 401 -10.23 -15.40 -7.26
CA PHE A 401 -10.69 -15.91 -5.98
C PHE A 401 -11.11 -14.78 -5.06
N LEU A 402 -10.32 -13.72 -4.88
CA LEU A 402 -10.62 -12.62 -3.95
C LEU A 402 -11.57 -11.56 -4.52
N SER A 403 -11.93 -11.65 -5.80
CA SER A 403 -12.67 -10.62 -6.53
C SER A 403 -11.98 -9.24 -6.46
N THR A 404 -10.65 -9.21 -6.64
CA THR A 404 -9.81 -8.00 -6.59
C THR A 404 -9.18 -7.68 -7.95
N LYS A 405 -8.49 -6.54 -8.03
CA LYS A 405 -7.85 -6.02 -9.26
C LYS A 405 -6.38 -5.70 -9.03
N ILE A 406 -5.60 -6.68 -8.60
CA ILE A 406 -4.16 -6.52 -8.43
C ILE A 406 -3.50 -6.61 -9.80
N ALA A 407 -2.94 -5.49 -10.26
CA ALA A 407 -2.13 -5.46 -11.47
C ALA A 407 -0.72 -5.98 -11.19
N VAL A 408 -0.10 -6.61 -12.19
CA VAL A 408 1.30 -7.02 -12.13
C VAL A 408 2.15 -5.95 -12.79
N ASN A 409 3.02 -5.30 -12.01
CA ASN A 409 3.93 -4.30 -12.53
C ASN A 409 4.75 -4.87 -13.70
N ASN A 410 4.92 -4.06 -14.74
CA ASN A 410 5.68 -4.38 -15.97
C ASN A 410 4.97 -5.32 -16.97
N TYR A 411 3.71 -5.68 -16.74
CA TYR A 411 2.90 -6.44 -17.70
C TYR A 411 1.66 -5.66 -18.12
N SER A 412 1.78 -4.84 -19.17
CA SER A 412 0.67 -4.04 -19.72
C SER A 412 -0.48 -4.89 -20.27
N ASP A 413 -0.18 -6.09 -20.75
CA ASP A 413 -1.15 -6.96 -21.42
C ASP A 413 -1.94 -7.82 -20.43
N PHE A 414 -1.69 -7.67 -19.12
CA PHE A 414 -2.42 -8.39 -18.09
C PHE A 414 -3.84 -7.85 -17.95
N VAL A 415 -4.81 -8.61 -18.46
CA VAL A 415 -6.22 -8.23 -18.45
C VAL A 415 -6.81 -8.40 -17.04
N LEU A 416 -7.28 -7.30 -16.47
CA LEU A 416 -8.02 -7.31 -15.21
C LEU A 416 -9.51 -7.58 -15.49
N GLU A 417 -10.05 -8.65 -14.92
CA GLU A 417 -11.48 -8.95 -14.98
C GLU A 417 -12.27 -8.04 -14.02
N GLU A 418 -13.47 -7.62 -14.43
CA GLU A 418 -14.37 -6.86 -13.57
C GLU A 418 -15.11 -7.83 -12.62
N PRO A 419 -14.88 -7.77 -11.30
CA PRO A 419 -15.58 -8.64 -10.38
C PRO A 419 -17.04 -8.22 -10.23
N LYS A 420 -17.94 -9.19 -10.01
CA LYS A 420 -19.35 -8.90 -9.68
C LYS A 420 -19.51 -8.17 -8.34
N THR A 421 -18.68 -8.56 -7.37
CA THR A 421 -18.67 -7.99 -6.02
C THR A 421 -17.22 -7.89 -5.56
N HIS A 422 -16.69 -6.68 -5.51
CA HIS A 422 -15.29 -6.46 -5.17
C HIS A 422 -14.97 -6.92 -3.73
N GLY A 423 -13.84 -7.61 -3.55
CA GLY A 423 -13.33 -8.08 -2.24
C GLY A 423 -14.07 -9.29 -1.66
N VAL A 424 -15.12 -9.79 -2.31
CA VAL A 424 -15.86 -10.98 -1.85
C VAL A 424 -15.31 -12.23 -2.51
N PRO A 425 -14.80 -13.21 -1.74
CA PRO A 425 -14.18 -14.37 -2.33
C PRO A 425 -15.19 -15.29 -3.05
N VAL A 426 -14.80 -15.80 -4.22
CA VAL A 426 -15.60 -16.72 -5.03
C VAL A 426 -15.31 -18.15 -4.59
N LYS A 427 -16.20 -18.73 -3.78
CA LYS A 427 -16.08 -20.08 -3.20
C LYS A 427 -15.67 -21.15 -4.23
N ASP A 428 -16.26 -21.13 -5.42
CA ASP A 428 -15.99 -22.12 -6.48
C ASP A 428 -14.56 -22.04 -7.04
N GLN A 429 -13.85 -20.94 -6.82
CA GLN A 429 -12.45 -20.76 -7.24
C GLN A 429 -11.44 -21.19 -6.18
N GLY A 430 -11.90 -21.52 -4.96
CA GLY A 430 -11.00 -21.78 -3.84
C GLY A 430 -10.07 -22.98 -4.04
N LYS A 431 -10.55 -24.07 -4.67
CA LYS A 431 -9.69 -25.25 -4.96
C LYS A 431 -8.58 -24.91 -5.97
N ASP A 432 -8.87 -24.12 -7.01
CA ASP A 432 -7.88 -23.71 -8.01
C ASP A 432 -6.87 -22.73 -7.42
N PHE A 433 -7.34 -21.79 -6.60
CA PHE A 433 -6.50 -20.86 -5.86
C PHE A 433 -5.54 -21.60 -4.91
N GLU A 434 -6.06 -22.53 -4.10
CA GLU A 434 -5.24 -23.37 -3.22
C GLU A 434 -4.16 -24.12 -4.00
N LYS A 435 -4.53 -24.75 -5.11
CA LYS A 435 -3.61 -25.51 -5.96
C LYS A 435 -2.49 -24.62 -6.49
N ARG A 436 -2.83 -23.42 -6.97
CA ARG A 436 -1.83 -22.45 -7.47
C ARG A 436 -0.89 -22.01 -6.36
N LEU A 437 -1.41 -21.64 -5.19
CA LEU A 437 -0.59 -21.23 -4.04
C LEU A 437 0.30 -22.37 -3.53
N THR A 438 -0.22 -23.59 -3.44
CA THR A 438 0.55 -24.76 -3.00
C THR A 438 1.70 -25.04 -3.96
N GLY A 439 1.46 -24.95 -5.27
CA GLY A 439 2.47 -25.12 -6.31
C GLY A 439 3.54 -24.02 -6.29
N HIS A 440 3.17 -22.79 -5.96
CA HIS A 440 4.05 -21.64 -5.89
C HIS A 440 4.94 -21.66 -4.63
N TYR A 441 4.34 -21.80 -3.43
CA TYR A 441 5.06 -21.74 -2.15
C TYR A 441 5.82 -23.02 -1.78
N LYS A 442 5.32 -24.19 -2.19
CA LYS A 442 5.96 -25.51 -1.97
C LYS A 442 6.34 -25.77 -0.50
N PHE A 443 5.51 -25.35 0.46
CA PHE A 443 5.81 -25.49 1.89
C PHE A 443 6.06 -26.93 2.35
N SER A 444 5.60 -27.95 1.61
CA SER A 444 5.92 -29.35 1.90
C SER A 444 7.42 -29.66 1.87
N ALA A 445 8.25 -28.82 1.25
CA ALA A 445 9.70 -28.95 1.29
C ALA A 445 10.32 -28.52 2.64
N LEU A 446 9.53 -27.90 3.54
CA LEU A 446 9.97 -27.43 4.85
C LEU A 446 9.80 -28.46 5.98
N THR A 447 9.41 -29.71 5.69
CA THR A 447 9.10 -30.73 6.70
C THR A 447 10.22 -30.99 7.71
N GLU A 448 11.48 -30.82 7.30
CA GLU A 448 12.65 -31.02 8.17
C GLU A 448 13.13 -29.72 8.87
N MET A 449 12.49 -28.59 8.56
CA MET A 449 12.86 -27.30 9.14
C MET A 449 12.40 -27.20 10.60
N LYS A 450 13.31 -26.81 11.49
CA LYS A 450 13.01 -26.59 12.91
C LYS A 450 12.34 -25.23 13.12
N LEU A 451 11.02 -25.20 12.92
CA LEU A 451 10.22 -23.98 13.09
C LEU A 451 10.14 -23.48 14.55
N ASP A 452 10.28 -24.39 15.52
CA ASP A 452 10.31 -24.09 16.96
C ASP A 452 11.48 -23.19 17.38
N ALA A 453 12.57 -23.18 16.59
CA ALA A 453 13.70 -22.27 16.78
C ALA A 453 13.42 -20.84 16.28
N LEU A 454 12.35 -20.63 15.52
CA LEU A 454 11.99 -19.34 14.91
C LEU A 454 10.86 -18.67 15.69
N LYS A 455 10.81 -17.33 15.64
CA LYS A 455 9.85 -16.52 16.38
C LYS A 455 8.73 -15.97 15.52
N SER A 456 9.00 -15.73 14.23
CA SER A 456 8.01 -15.14 13.32
C SER A 456 8.34 -15.41 11.85
N ILE A 457 7.32 -15.26 11.00
CA ILE A 457 7.44 -15.20 9.53
C ILE A 457 7.36 -13.74 9.09
N VAL A 458 8.25 -13.35 8.18
CA VAL A 458 8.20 -12.08 7.44
C VAL A 458 7.90 -12.40 5.99
N VAL A 459 6.77 -11.90 5.46
CA VAL A 459 6.37 -12.12 4.06
C VAL A 459 6.65 -10.85 3.25
N ILE A 460 7.33 -10.99 2.11
CA ILE A 460 7.67 -9.87 1.22
C ILE A 460 7.41 -10.25 -0.25
N PRO A 461 6.58 -9.49 -0.98
CA PRO A 461 5.59 -8.55 -0.46
C PRO A 461 4.50 -9.32 0.31
N GLY A 462 3.86 -8.68 1.29
CA GLY A 462 2.76 -9.27 2.08
C GLY A 462 1.44 -9.45 1.31
N PHE A 463 1.42 -10.24 0.23
CA PHE A 463 0.16 -10.48 -0.50
C PHE A 463 -0.93 -11.05 0.41
N GLN A 464 -2.19 -10.92 0.02
CA GLN A 464 -3.34 -11.53 0.72
C GLN A 464 -3.40 -13.06 0.51
N HIS A 465 -2.27 -13.73 0.71
CA HIS A 465 -2.10 -15.18 0.62
C HIS A 465 -2.08 -15.77 2.04
N PRO A 466 -2.81 -16.88 2.29
CA PRO A 466 -2.92 -17.51 3.59
C PRO A 466 -1.67 -18.35 3.93
N VAL A 467 -0.53 -17.69 4.12
CA VAL A 467 0.78 -18.34 4.35
C VAL A 467 0.74 -19.29 5.57
N GLN A 468 0.21 -18.84 6.71
CA GLN A 468 0.16 -19.67 7.91
C GLN A 468 -0.78 -20.89 7.75
N PRO A 469 -2.04 -20.75 7.26
CA PRO A 469 -2.87 -21.92 7.00
C PRO A 469 -2.28 -22.90 5.97
N LEU A 470 -1.63 -22.39 4.91
CA LEU A 470 -0.96 -23.23 3.92
C LEU A 470 0.20 -24.04 4.53
N MET A 471 0.99 -23.42 5.43
CA MET A 471 2.02 -24.14 6.17
C MET A 471 1.41 -25.22 7.08
N ILE A 472 0.36 -24.90 7.85
CA ILE A 472 -0.34 -25.89 8.69
C ILE A 472 -0.82 -27.07 7.85
N LYS A 473 -1.40 -26.83 6.67
CA LYS A 473 -1.83 -27.91 5.76
C LYS A 473 -0.66 -28.73 5.22
N ALA A 474 0.44 -28.10 4.85
CA ALA A 474 1.57 -28.75 4.19
C ALA A 474 2.48 -29.53 5.15
N ILE A 475 2.71 -29.01 6.36
CA ILE A 475 3.71 -29.54 7.31
C ILE A 475 3.17 -29.73 8.74
N GLY A 476 1.91 -29.37 9.01
CA GLY A 476 1.24 -29.63 10.29
C GLY A 476 1.45 -28.57 11.38
N ASN A 477 2.23 -27.52 11.12
CA ASN A 477 2.50 -26.41 12.05
C ASN A 477 2.87 -25.13 11.29
N THR A 478 2.93 -24.01 12.03
CA THR A 478 3.43 -22.73 11.54
C THR A 478 3.99 -21.90 12.71
N ILE A 479 4.42 -20.66 12.46
CA ILE A 479 4.78 -19.66 13.47
C ILE A 479 4.02 -18.35 13.21
N PRO A 480 3.98 -17.39 14.17
CA PRO A 480 3.28 -16.11 14.00
C PRO A 480 3.78 -15.28 12.82
N LEU A 481 2.92 -14.46 12.18
CA LEU A 481 3.39 -13.44 11.25
C LEU A 481 3.93 -12.24 12.04
N ALA A 482 5.07 -11.70 11.61
CA ALA A 482 5.57 -10.43 12.15
C ALA A 482 4.74 -9.28 11.59
N GLY A 483 3.99 -8.59 12.46
CA GLY A 483 3.35 -7.32 12.13
C GLY A 483 4.02 -6.13 12.81
N SER A 484 4.59 -6.34 14.01
CA SER A 484 5.24 -5.27 14.78
C SER A 484 6.77 -5.23 14.65
N PHE A 485 7.37 -6.36 14.29
CA PHE A 485 8.81 -6.61 14.40
C PHE A 485 9.38 -6.43 15.82
N GLU A 486 8.51 -6.47 16.84
CA GLU A 486 8.86 -6.48 18.25
C GLU A 486 8.89 -7.91 18.82
N ILE A 487 9.79 -8.17 19.77
CA ILE A 487 9.81 -9.40 20.55
C ILE A 487 8.54 -9.43 21.38
N ALA A 488 7.70 -10.44 21.13
CA ALA A 488 6.50 -10.64 21.91
C ALA A 488 6.81 -10.94 23.37
N ASN A 489 6.10 -10.25 24.27
CA ASN A 489 6.08 -10.62 25.67
C ASN A 489 5.38 -11.96 25.86
N LYS A 490 5.53 -12.53 27.06
CA LYS A 490 4.86 -13.78 27.41
C LYS A 490 3.34 -13.61 27.27
N ARG A 491 2.72 -14.51 26.51
CA ARG A 491 1.25 -14.57 26.33
C ARG A 491 0.56 -14.79 27.68
N ARG A 492 -0.54 -14.08 27.88
CA ARG A 492 -1.37 -14.22 29.08
C ARG A 492 -2.18 -15.52 29.02
N ILE A 493 -2.43 -16.10 30.18
CA ILE A 493 -3.47 -17.12 30.34
C ILE A 493 -4.80 -16.38 30.41
N VAL A 494 -5.81 -16.84 29.65
CA VAL A 494 -7.11 -16.17 29.63
C VAL A 494 -7.81 -16.33 30.97
N SER A 495 -7.97 -15.23 31.69
CA SER A 495 -8.71 -15.14 32.95
C SER A 495 -9.83 -14.10 32.90
N LYS A 496 -9.66 -13.06 32.07
CA LYS A 496 -10.66 -12.02 31.84
C LYS A 496 -10.80 -11.68 30.35
N VAL A 497 -12.04 -11.75 29.86
CA VAL A 497 -12.42 -11.54 28.46
C VAL A 497 -13.38 -10.36 28.34
N LEU A 498 -13.15 -9.48 27.37
CA LEU A 498 -14.13 -8.51 26.89
C LEU A 498 -14.79 -9.05 25.64
N LEU A 499 -16.12 -9.18 25.63
CA LEU A 499 -16.90 -9.51 24.45
C LEU A 499 -17.63 -8.27 23.91
N TRP A 500 -17.27 -7.85 22.70
CA TRP A 500 -17.90 -6.78 21.94
C TRP A 500 -18.46 -7.34 20.62
N CYS A 501 -19.69 -7.85 20.66
CA CYS A 501 -20.33 -8.46 19.49
C CYS A 501 -21.58 -7.66 19.11
N PHE A 502 -21.70 -7.28 17.83
CA PHE A 502 -22.76 -6.43 17.32
C PHE A 502 -22.92 -6.55 15.80
N GLY A 503 -24.14 -6.38 15.30
CA GLY A 503 -24.41 -6.01 13.91
C GLY A 503 -24.53 -7.16 12.94
N THR A 504 -24.08 -8.38 13.29
CA THR A 504 -24.16 -9.54 12.40
C THR A 504 -25.33 -10.46 12.76
N ARG A 505 -25.74 -11.33 11.82
CA ARG A 505 -26.83 -12.29 12.07
C ARG A 505 -26.51 -13.33 13.16
N THR A 506 -25.24 -13.54 13.47
CA THR A 506 -24.78 -14.53 14.46
C THR A 506 -24.07 -13.89 15.64
N SER A 507 -23.90 -12.56 15.70
CA SER A 507 -23.18 -11.90 16.80
C SER A 507 -23.81 -12.20 18.16
N ASP A 508 -25.15 -12.26 18.23
CA ASP A 508 -25.86 -12.58 19.48
C ASP A 508 -25.67 -14.04 19.90
N LEU A 509 -25.61 -14.95 18.93
CA LEU A 509 -25.37 -16.39 19.16
C LEU A 509 -23.91 -16.61 19.60
N GLU A 510 -22.96 -15.98 18.90
CA GLU A 510 -21.55 -16.00 19.26
C GLU A 510 -21.33 -15.47 20.68
N LEU A 511 -21.92 -14.31 21.00
CA LEU A 511 -21.86 -13.70 22.32
C LEU A 511 -22.44 -14.63 23.39
N SER A 512 -23.66 -15.15 23.17
CA SER A 512 -24.37 -16.02 24.12
C SER A 512 -23.58 -17.30 24.42
N LEU A 513 -23.11 -17.99 23.38
CA LEU A 513 -22.43 -19.28 23.53
C LEU A 513 -21.01 -19.11 24.10
N THR A 514 -20.20 -18.19 23.57
CA THR A 514 -18.84 -17.96 24.06
C THR A 514 -18.82 -17.48 25.50
N LYS A 515 -19.77 -16.61 25.91
CA LYS A 515 -19.97 -16.23 27.30
C LYS A 515 -20.15 -17.45 28.19
N LYS A 516 -21.11 -18.33 27.86
CA LYS A 516 -21.40 -19.54 28.66
C LYS A 516 -20.18 -20.46 28.72
N MET A 517 -19.46 -20.63 27.61
CA MET A 517 -18.25 -21.44 27.55
C MET A 517 -17.17 -20.91 28.50
N PHE A 518 -16.86 -19.61 28.43
CA PHE A 518 -15.85 -18.98 29.29
C PHE A 518 -16.27 -18.98 30.77
N GLU A 519 -17.52 -18.63 31.09
CA GLU A 519 -18.00 -18.63 32.48
C GLU A 519 -17.97 -20.04 33.09
N ASN A 520 -18.34 -21.08 32.33
CA ASN A 520 -18.25 -22.47 32.77
C ASN A 520 -16.80 -22.93 33.01
N ALA A 521 -15.84 -22.30 32.34
CA ALA A 521 -14.41 -22.52 32.54
C ALA A 521 -13.83 -21.69 33.72
N GLY A 522 -14.64 -20.87 34.39
CA GLY A 522 -14.20 -19.99 35.47
C GLY A 522 -13.52 -18.70 35.00
N ILE A 523 -13.68 -18.33 33.72
CA ILE A 523 -13.14 -17.09 33.13
C ILE A 523 -14.15 -15.96 33.34
N VAL A 524 -13.65 -14.78 33.73
CA VAL A 524 -14.48 -13.59 33.92
C VAL A 524 -14.82 -12.99 32.55
N VAL A 525 -16.10 -12.73 32.30
CA VAL A 525 -16.58 -12.19 31.02
C VAL A 525 -17.26 -10.84 31.23
N ASP A 526 -16.70 -9.79 30.65
CA ASP A 526 -17.33 -8.48 30.55
C ASP A 526 -18.05 -8.36 29.20
N ILE A 527 -19.34 -8.05 29.25
CA ILE A 527 -20.18 -7.82 28.05
C ILE A 527 -20.61 -6.38 28.02
N ILE A 528 -20.52 -5.77 26.84
CA ILE A 528 -20.96 -4.40 26.63
C ILE A 528 -22.42 -4.35 26.25
N ASN A 529 -23.15 -3.44 26.90
CA ASN A 529 -24.52 -3.12 26.52
C ASN A 529 -24.50 -2.15 25.34
N ILE A 530 -24.57 -2.69 24.13
CA ILE A 530 -24.56 -1.94 22.86
C ILE A 530 -25.63 -0.84 22.81
N LEU A 531 -26.77 -1.01 23.49
CA LEU A 531 -27.85 0.00 23.52
C LEU A 531 -27.51 1.24 24.37
N LYS A 532 -26.45 1.16 25.20
CA LYS A 532 -26.03 2.24 26.10
C LYS A 532 -24.59 2.70 25.86
N ALA A 533 -23.82 1.92 25.11
CA ALA A 533 -22.43 2.21 24.81
C ALA A 533 -22.32 3.31 23.75
N ASN A 534 -21.18 3.98 23.74
CA ASN A 534 -20.74 4.93 22.72
C ASN A 534 -19.31 4.60 22.27
N LYS A 535 -18.79 5.31 21.26
CA LYS A 535 -17.39 5.16 20.80
C LYS A 535 -16.34 5.26 21.91
N GLN A 536 -16.53 6.18 22.86
CA GLN A 536 -15.57 6.37 23.95
C GLN A 536 -15.54 5.16 24.89
N ASP A 537 -16.68 4.49 25.12
CA ASP A 537 -16.71 3.27 25.92
C ASP A 537 -15.86 2.16 25.28
N PHE A 538 -15.88 2.04 23.94
CA PHE A 538 -15.00 1.10 23.22
C PHE A 538 -13.53 1.46 23.45
N ILE A 539 -13.16 2.72 23.23
CA ILE A 539 -11.78 3.21 23.39
C ILE A 539 -11.29 2.99 24.82
N ASP A 540 -12.12 3.29 25.82
CA ASP A 540 -11.77 3.14 27.24
C ASP A 540 -11.59 1.68 27.65
N LYS A 541 -12.39 0.78 27.09
CA LYS A 541 -12.22 -0.66 27.29
C LYS A 541 -11.01 -1.19 26.54
N TYR A 542 -10.78 -0.73 25.31
CA TYR A 542 -9.63 -1.12 24.49
C TYR A 542 -8.29 -0.75 25.15
N LYS A 543 -8.16 0.45 25.71
CA LYS A 543 -6.93 0.87 26.40
C LYS A 543 -6.71 0.18 27.76
N SER A 544 -7.72 -0.53 28.28
CA SER A 544 -7.66 -1.15 29.61
C SER A 544 -6.66 -2.33 29.62
N PRO A 545 -5.68 -2.35 30.55
CA PRO A 545 -4.73 -3.45 30.65
C PRO A 545 -5.33 -4.71 31.29
N GLU A 546 -6.56 -4.67 31.81
CA GLU A 546 -7.18 -5.74 32.59
C GLU A 546 -7.61 -6.95 31.76
N TYR A 547 -7.83 -6.77 30.45
CA TYR A 547 -8.31 -7.84 29.58
C TYR A 547 -7.14 -8.65 29.03
N ASP A 548 -7.25 -9.97 29.15
CA ASP A 548 -6.33 -10.92 28.51
C ASP A 548 -6.73 -11.14 27.05
N LEU A 549 -8.03 -11.01 26.78
CA LEU A 549 -8.65 -11.17 25.46
C LEU A 549 -9.69 -10.07 25.24
N ILE A 550 -9.55 -9.34 24.14
CA ILE A 550 -10.60 -8.49 23.59
C ILE A 550 -11.15 -9.19 22.36
N TRP A 551 -12.42 -9.55 22.39
CA TRP A 551 -13.11 -10.23 21.31
C TRP A 551 -14.09 -9.28 20.63
N VAL A 552 -13.90 -9.03 19.34
CA VAL A 552 -14.78 -8.18 18.53
C VAL A 552 -15.43 -9.02 17.44
N GLY A 553 -16.74 -9.23 17.55
CA GLY A 553 -17.55 -9.98 16.58
C GLY A 553 -18.55 -9.05 15.90
N THR A 554 -18.10 -8.33 14.87
CA THR A 554 -18.89 -7.29 14.18
C THR A 554 -18.61 -7.25 12.67
N HIS A 555 -19.18 -6.26 11.96
CA HIS A 555 -18.80 -5.99 10.58
C HIS A 555 -17.47 -5.22 10.52
N GLY A 556 -16.54 -5.76 9.72
CA GLY A 556 -15.37 -5.04 9.24
C GLY A 556 -15.63 -4.54 7.83
N ASN A 557 -15.19 -3.32 7.53
CA ASN A 557 -15.17 -2.78 6.18
C ASN A 557 -13.74 -2.33 5.87
N TYR A 558 -13.06 -3.09 5.02
CA TYR A 558 -11.72 -2.78 4.56
C TYR A 558 -11.77 -2.18 3.16
N ASP A 559 -11.26 -0.96 3.01
CA ASP A 559 -11.12 -0.36 1.69
C ASP A 559 -9.77 -0.72 1.07
N HIS A 560 -9.78 -1.57 0.04
CA HIS A 560 -8.58 -2.04 -0.65
C HIS A 560 -7.79 -0.94 -1.39
N TYR A 561 -8.41 0.23 -1.65
CA TYR A 561 -7.76 1.36 -2.31
C TYR A 561 -7.32 2.43 -1.30
N THR A 562 -8.06 2.58 -0.21
CA THR A 562 -7.81 3.56 0.86
C THR A 562 -7.86 2.92 2.26
N PRO A 563 -6.92 2.01 2.59
CA PRO A 563 -6.95 1.26 3.86
C PRO A 563 -6.98 2.09 5.16
N HIS A 564 -6.65 3.39 5.08
CA HIS A 564 -6.66 4.32 6.22
C HIS A 564 -8.08 4.71 6.63
N ILE A 565 -9.06 4.58 5.74
CA ILE A 565 -10.48 4.80 6.06
C ILE A 565 -11.20 3.50 6.39
N SER A 566 -10.50 2.37 6.51
CA SER A 566 -11.10 1.09 6.92
C SER A 566 -11.73 1.23 8.31
N LYS A 567 -12.87 0.57 8.51
CA LYS A 567 -13.76 0.75 9.66
C LYS A 567 -14.13 -0.58 10.31
N ILE A 568 -14.27 -0.56 11.62
CA ILE A 568 -14.94 -1.61 12.39
C ILE A 568 -16.24 -1.00 12.91
N GLU A 569 -17.37 -1.59 12.54
CA GLU A 569 -18.65 -1.21 13.13
C GLU A 569 -18.67 -1.64 14.58
N ILE A 570 -18.85 -0.70 15.49
CA ILE A 570 -18.89 -0.98 16.94
C ILE A 570 -20.31 -0.79 17.50
N LEU A 571 -21.15 0.01 16.84
CA LEU A 571 -22.54 0.32 17.19
C LEU A 571 -23.36 0.55 15.90
N PRO A 572 -24.71 0.59 15.93
CA PRO A 572 -25.54 0.73 14.72
C PRO A 572 -25.23 1.93 13.81
N GLU A 573 -24.73 3.03 14.38
CA GLU A 573 -24.43 4.27 13.64
C GLU A 573 -23.03 4.79 13.99
N ASP A 574 -22.15 3.94 14.53
CA ASP A 574 -20.82 4.34 14.99
C ASP A 574 -19.75 3.32 14.62
N HIS A 575 -18.55 3.83 14.35
CA HIS A 575 -17.43 3.05 13.85
C HIS A 575 -16.10 3.51 14.41
N ILE A 576 -15.15 2.57 14.45
CA ILE A 576 -13.75 2.82 14.78
C ILE A 576 -12.93 2.73 13.51
N GLU A 577 -12.16 3.78 13.24
CA GLU A 577 -11.11 3.80 12.22
C GLU A 577 -9.78 3.41 12.87
N LEU A 578 -8.80 2.99 12.07
CA LEU A 578 -7.48 2.61 12.58
C LEU A 578 -6.84 3.73 13.43
N LYS A 579 -6.97 4.99 12.99
CA LYS A 579 -6.43 6.17 13.70
C LYS A 579 -7.00 6.37 15.11
N ASP A 580 -8.22 5.88 15.38
CA ASP A 580 -8.89 6.09 16.66
C ASP A 580 -8.27 5.23 17.77
N ILE A 581 -7.60 4.14 17.40
CA ILE A 581 -7.07 3.14 18.35
C ILE A 581 -5.57 2.84 18.16
N LEU A 582 -4.95 3.42 17.13
CA LEU A 582 -3.52 3.34 16.91
C LEU A 582 -2.78 3.99 18.10
N GLY A 583 -1.75 3.30 18.61
CA GLY A 583 -0.99 3.79 19.76
C GLY A 583 -1.70 3.67 21.12
N LEU A 584 -2.92 3.13 21.19
CA LEU A 584 -3.67 2.97 22.45
C LEU A 584 -3.44 1.59 23.12
N ILE A 585 -2.54 0.76 22.60
CA ILE A 585 -2.21 -0.54 23.18
C ILE A 585 -1.49 -0.31 24.51
N PRO A 586 -1.98 -0.87 25.63
CA PRO A 586 -1.36 -0.64 26.94
C PRO A 586 0.02 -1.31 27.02
N ASN A 587 1.00 -0.55 27.51
CA ASN A 587 2.33 -1.08 27.81
C ASN A 587 2.26 -1.96 29.07
N THR A 588 2.59 -3.24 28.94
CA THR A 588 2.57 -4.22 30.04
C THR A 588 3.76 -5.19 29.94
N ASP A 589 3.92 -6.13 30.86
CA ASP A 589 4.99 -7.14 30.80
C ASP A 589 4.53 -8.46 30.14
N SER A 590 3.33 -8.46 29.57
CA SER A 590 2.69 -9.63 28.97
C SER A 590 1.92 -9.26 27.71
N GLN A 591 1.62 -10.26 26.90
CA GLN A 591 0.90 -10.09 25.64
C GLN A 591 -0.56 -10.52 25.82
N ARG A 592 -1.50 -9.62 25.56
CA ARG A 592 -2.94 -9.92 25.41
C ARG A 592 -3.28 -10.24 23.95
N LEU A 593 -4.49 -10.74 23.70
CA LEU A 593 -5.00 -10.96 22.34
C LEU A 593 -6.13 -9.98 22.00
N LEU A 594 -6.05 -9.39 20.81
CA LEU A 594 -7.19 -8.79 20.14
C LEU A 594 -7.68 -9.78 19.08
N PHE A 595 -8.82 -10.43 19.32
CA PHE A 595 -9.46 -11.28 18.32
C PHE A 595 -10.55 -10.47 17.60
N LEU A 596 -10.27 -10.11 16.34
CA LEU A 596 -11.23 -9.46 15.46
C LEU A 596 -11.88 -10.55 14.59
N ASN A 597 -12.97 -11.15 15.06
CA ASN A 597 -13.79 -12.08 14.27
C ASN A 597 -14.67 -11.28 13.28
N ILE A 598 -13.99 -10.56 12.38
CA ILE A 598 -14.58 -9.66 11.39
C ILE A 598 -13.98 -9.98 10.02
N CYS A 599 -14.75 -9.68 8.96
CA CYS A 599 -14.27 -9.79 7.59
C CYS A 599 -13.14 -8.79 7.33
N ASP A 600 -12.10 -9.21 6.61
CA ASP A 600 -10.96 -8.38 6.21
C ASP A 600 -10.18 -7.67 7.34
N GLY A 601 -10.39 -8.04 8.60
CA GLY A 601 -9.67 -7.43 9.72
C GLY A 601 -8.18 -7.79 9.77
N ALA A 602 -7.76 -8.88 9.13
CA ALA A 602 -6.35 -9.24 8.96
C ALA A 602 -5.77 -8.78 7.61
N THR A 603 -6.60 -8.23 6.72
CA THR A 603 -6.12 -7.70 5.43
C THR A 603 -5.21 -6.51 5.68
N ALA A 604 -4.07 -6.50 4.99
CA ALA A 604 -3.10 -5.43 5.08
C ALA A 604 -2.71 -4.98 3.66
N SER A 605 -2.53 -3.67 3.51
CA SER A 605 -2.15 -3.08 2.24
C SER A 605 -0.69 -3.30 1.99
N THR A 606 -0.37 -3.75 0.78
CA THR A 606 1.01 -3.92 0.35
C THR A 606 1.40 -2.85 -0.65
N LEU A 607 2.34 -2.01 -0.22
CA LEU A 607 3.06 -1.10 -1.10
C LEU A 607 4.43 -1.70 -1.44
N ASN A 608 4.45 -2.96 -1.89
CA ASN A 608 5.65 -3.77 -2.18
C ASN A 608 6.58 -4.04 -0.98
N GLY A 609 6.04 -3.99 0.24
CA GLY A 609 6.80 -4.22 1.47
C GLY A 609 6.20 -5.29 2.38
N VAL A 610 6.57 -5.21 3.65
CA VAL A 610 6.03 -6.04 4.74
C VAL A 610 4.57 -5.69 5.06
N TYR A 611 3.89 -6.53 5.83
CA TYR A 611 2.59 -6.18 6.41
C TYR A 611 2.76 -5.06 7.43
N ASP A 612 2.21 -3.88 7.14
CA ASP A 612 2.32 -2.71 8.05
C ASP A 612 0.99 -1.98 8.25
N ILE A 613 0.17 -1.86 7.20
CA ILE A 613 -1.04 -1.03 7.17
C ILE A 613 -2.30 -1.89 7.10
N GLY A 614 -3.07 -1.92 8.19
CA GLY A 614 -4.33 -2.66 8.33
C GLY A 614 -4.57 -3.00 9.81
N PHE A 615 -5.80 -3.30 10.21
CA PHE A 615 -6.10 -3.55 11.63
C PHE A 615 -5.22 -4.66 12.23
N GLY A 616 -5.07 -5.79 11.53
CA GLY A 616 -4.21 -6.91 11.92
C GLY A 616 -2.76 -6.48 12.21
N ALA A 617 -2.07 -5.99 11.17
CA ALA A 617 -0.64 -5.67 11.25
C ALA A 617 -0.35 -4.39 12.07
N SER A 618 -1.24 -3.40 12.06
CA SER A 618 -1.01 -2.12 12.75
C SER A 618 -1.35 -2.17 14.25
N LEU A 619 -2.13 -3.14 14.71
CA LEU A 619 -2.56 -3.27 16.11
C LEU A 619 -1.85 -4.38 16.87
N CYS A 620 -0.75 -4.92 16.36
CA CYS A 620 0.13 -5.80 17.12
C CYS A 620 1.41 -5.07 17.59
N ASN A 621 1.93 -5.48 18.74
CA ASN A 621 3.22 -5.07 19.30
C ASN A 621 3.67 -6.11 20.36
N SER A 622 4.73 -5.82 21.12
CA SER A 622 5.18 -6.70 22.20
C SER A 622 4.08 -7.09 23.20
N ASN A 623 3.02 -6.28 23.33
CA ASN A 623 1.94 -6.39 24.30
C ASN A 623 0.60 -6.87 23.76
N GLN A 624 0.43 -6.92 22.44
CA GLN A 624 -0.81 -7.35 21.83
C GLN A 624 -0.54 -8.16 20.57
N ALA A 625 -1.11 -9.36 20.49
CA ALA A 625 -1.25 -10.08 19.25
C ALA A 625 -2.63 -9.79 18.63
N VAL A 626 -2.76 -10.02 17.33
CA VAL A 626 -4.04 -9.84 16.62
C VAL A 626 -4.35 -11.10 15.81
N LEU A 627 -5.58 -11.59 15.95
CA LEU A 627 -6.14 -12.67 15.14
C LEU A 627 -7.33 -12.12 14.36
N SER A 628 -7.40 -12.36 13.05
CA SER A 628 -8.55 -11.95 12.24
C SER A 628 -8.59 -12.68 10.89
N HIS A 629 -9.55 -12.33 10.03
CA HIS A 629 -9.71 -12.89 8.68
C HIS A 629 -9.14 -11.95 7.62
N ILE A 630 -8.31 -12.48 6.72
CA ILE A 630 -8.02 -11.86 5.42
C ILE A 630 -9.19 -12.26 4.54
N TRP A 631 -9.94 -11.41 3.84
CA TRP A 631 -11.16 -11.80 3.10
C TRP A 631 -12.45 -12.05 3.92
N MET A 632 -13.57 -11.85 3.23
CA MET A 632 -14.92 -12.01 3.76
C MET A 632 -15.31 -13.49 3.91
N VAL A 633 -15.87 -13.85 5.07
CA VAL A 633 -16.22 -15.23 5.42
C VAL A 633 -17.73 -15.42 5.57
N GLU A 634 -18.23 -16.64 5.35
CA GLU A 634 -19.63 -16.97 5.62
C GLU A 634 -19.96 -16.83 7.11
N ILE A 635 -21.18 -16.38 7.38
CA ILE A 635 -21.68 -16.11 8.74
C ILE A 635 -21.60 -17.38 9.61
N ASP A 636 -22.05 -18.51 9.08
CA ASP A 636 -22.02 -19.79 9.81
C ASP A 636 -20.57 -20.25 10.07
N TYR A 637 -19.65 -19.99 9.13
CA TYR A 637 -18.22 -20.30 9.29
C TYR A 637 -17.58 -19.44 10.39
N SER A 638 -17.77 -18.11 10.36
CA SER A 638 -17.21 -17.18 11.35
C SER A 638 -17.67 -17.50 12.77
N PHE A 639 -18.95 -17.84 12.94
CA PHE A 639 -19.49 -18.30 14.22
C PHE A 639 -18.80 -19.58 14.71
N ILE A 640 -18.73 -20.61 13.87
CA ILE A 640 -18.09 -21.89 14.25
C ILE A 640 -16.59 -21.72 14.51
N TYR A 641 -15.91 -20.87 13.75
CA TYR A 641 -14.52 -20.51 13.99
C TYR A 641 -14.33 -19.94 15.40
N GLY A 642 -15.17 -18.96 15.79
CA GLY A 642 -15.17 -18.39 17.13
C GLY A 642 -15.38 -19.46 18.22
N VAL A 643 -16.37 -20.34 18.04
CA VAL A 643 -16.65 -21.40 19.02
C VAL A 643 -15.49 -22.40 19.13
N LEU A 644 -14.86 -22.80 18.02
CA LEU A 644 -13.66 -23.64 18.02
C LEU A 644 -12.50 -22.94 18.75
N TYR A 645 -12.30 -21.65 18.50
CA TYR A 645 -11.23 -20.89 19.15
C TYR A 645 -11.43 -20.81 20.66
N ALA A 646 -12.65 -20.48 21.11
CA ALA A 646 -13.00 -20.48 22.52
C ALA A 646 -12.81 -21.87 23.16
N HIS A 647 -13.18 -22.95 22.47
CA HIS A 647 -12.97 -24.32 22.94
C HIS A 647 -11.50 -24.60 23.25
N TYR A 648 -10.59 -24.26 22.33
CA TYR A 648 -9.16 -24.50 22.52
C TYR A 648 -8.54 -23.64 23.62
N LEU A 649 -8.94 -22.36 23.72
CA LEU A 649 -8.50 -21.49 24.83
C LEU A 649 -8.90 -22.06 26.19
N ILE A 650 -10.14 -22.57 26.32
CA ILE A 650 -10.64 -23.17 27.55
C ILE A 650 -9.96 -24.51 27.85
N ALA A 651 -9.52 -25.24 26.82
CA ALA A 651 -8.74 -26.46 26.97
C ALA A 651 -7.29 -26.21 27.46
N GLY A 652 -6.87 -24.95 27.56
CA GLY A 652 -5.57 -24.53 28.08
C GLY A 652 -4.53 -24.20 27.01
N ASP A 653 -4.92 -24.15 25.74
CA ASP A 653 -4.03 -23.69 24.68
C ASP A 653 -3.71 -22.19 24.84
N ASP A 654 -2.50 -21.79 24.47
CA ASP A 654 -2.20 -20.37 24.30
C ASP A 654 -2.87 -19.82 23.03
N PHE A 655 -2.83 -18.49 22.86
CA PHE A 655 -3.46 -17.82 21.72
C PHE A 655 -3.07 -18.38 20.35
N PHE A 656 -1.78 -18.66 20.14
CA PHE A 656 -1.30 -19.12 18.85
C PHE A 656 -1.58 -20.61 18.65
N GLN A 657 -1.43 -21.41 19.71
CA GLN A 657 -1.73 -22.84 19.66
C GLN A 657 -3.22 -23.09 19.39
N ALA A 658 -4.11 -22.30 20.01
CA ALA A 658 -5.53 -22.33 19.74
C ALA A 658 -5.81 -22.02 18.26
N TYR A 659 -5.14 -21.02 17.68
CA TYR A 659 -5.25 -20.68 16.26
C TYR A 659 -4.88 -21.87 15.37
N GLU A 660 -3.71 -22.49 15.59
CA GLU A 660 -3.29 -23.66 14.81
C GLU A 660 -4.29 -24.81 14.90
N ASN A 661 -4.84 -25.04 16.09
CA ASN A 661 -5.77 -26.12 16.34
C ASN A 661 -7.15 -25.87 15.69
N VAL A 662 -7.59 -24.61 15.59
CA VAL A 662 -8.78 -24.27 14.79
C VAL A 662 -8.57 -24.63 13.31
N ILE A 663 -7.44 -24.25 12.71
CA ILE A 663 -7.15 -24.60 11.31
C ILE A 663 -7.13 -26.12 11.12
N LYS A 664 -6.45 -26.85 12.02
CA LYS A 664 -6.41 -28.32 12.01
C LYS A 664 -7.80 -28.94 12.14
N ALA A 665 -8.69 -28.35 12.94
CA ALA A 665 -10.07 -28.82 13.07
C ALA A 665 -10.84 -28.67 11.75
N PHE A 666 -10.71 -27.55 11.05
CA PHE A 666 -11.31 -27.38 9.72
C PHE A 666 -10.72 -28.34 8.68
N LEU A 667 -9.41 -28.54 8.67
CA LEU A 667 -8.74 -29.51 7.79
C LEU A 667 -9.14 -30.97 8.11
N SER A 668 -9.61 -31.25 9.33
CA SER A 668 -10.14 -32.56 9.73
C SER A 668 -11.59 -32.79 9.28
N GLY A 669 -12.25 -31.74 8.77
CA GLY A 669 -13.58 -31.81 8.18
C GLY A 669 -14.74 -31.68 9.18
N LYS A 670 -15.95 -31.50 8.61
CA LYS A 670 -17.19 -31.21 9.33
C LYS A 670 -17.51 -32.23 10.44
N SER A 671 -17.37 -33.52 10.17
CA SER A 671 -17.65 -34.59 11.15
C SER A 671 -16.80 -34.47 12.41
N PHE A 672 -15.54 -34.06 12.28
CA PHE A 672 -14.66 -33.82 13.41
C PHE A 672 -15.13 -32.62 14.24
N ILE A 673 -15.47 -31.51 13.57
CA ILE A 673 -15.99 -30.29 14.21
C ILE A 673 -17.28 -30.59 14.97
N ILE A 674 -18.23 -31.31 14.36
CA ILE A 674 -19.49 -31.71 15.01
C ILE A 674 -19.22 -32.51 16.27
N LYS A 675 -18.31 -33.49 16.21
CA LYS A 675 -17.95 -34.29 17.37
C LYS A 675 -17.32 -33.44 18.48
N LEU A 676 -16.46 -32.50 18.10
CA LEU A 676 -15.73 -31.65 19.03
C LEU A 676 -16.64 -30.66 19.74
N LEU A 677 -17.47 -29.94 18.98
CA LEU A 677 -18.33 -28.88 19.49
C LEU A 677 -19.72 -29.35 19.94
N GLY A 678 -20.17 -30.53 19.52
CA GLY A 678 -21.46 -31.09 19.88
C GLY A 678 -21.64 -31.26 21.40
N ILE A 679 -20.55 -31.32 22.16
CA ILE A 679 -20.59 -31.33 23.63
C ILE A 679 -21.23 -30.06 24.20
N TYR A 680 -21.21 -28.93 23.48
CA TYR A 680 -21.78 -27.65 23.90
C TYR A 680 -23.23 -27.46 23.46
N HIS A 681 -23.87 -28.44 22.82
CA HIS A 681 -25.27 -28.32 22.39
C HIS A 681 -26.24 -28.01 23.54
N HIS A 682 -25.93 -28.46 24.76
CA HIS A 682 -26.72 -28.14 25.94
C HIS A 682 -26.63 -26.66 26.37
N LEU A 683 -25.64 -25.91 25.87
CA LEU A 683 -25.47 -24.49 26.12
C LEU A 683 -26.23 -23.63 25.11
N ASP A 684 -26.47 -24.14 23.91
CA ASP A 684 -27.20 -23.45 22.85
C ASP A 684 -27.84 -24.45 21.87
N GLU A 685 -29.17 -24.41 21.76
CA GLU A 685 -29.93 -25.32 20.91
C GLU A 685 -29.67 -25.08 19.41
N ASP A 686 -29.34 -23.84 19.02
CA ASP A 686 -29.07 -23.47 17.63
C ASP A 686 -27.66 -23.90 17.17
N LEU A 687 -26.74 -24.24 18.07
CA LEU A 687 -25.38 -24.67 17.70
C LEU A 687 -25.39 -25.83 16.69
N MET A 688 -26.21 -26.85 16.94
CA MET A 688 -26.30 -28.01 16.04
C MET A 688 -26.88 -27.65 14.66
N LYS A 689 -27.78 -26.66 14.61
CA LYS A 689 -28.31 -26.15 13.34
C LYS A 689 -27.22 -25.49 12.51
N HIS A 690 -26.36 -24.68 13.13
CA HIS A 690 -25.23 -24.06 12.43
C HIS A 690 -24.16 -25.07 12.03
N LEU A 691 -23.81 -26.02 12.91
CA LEU A 691 -22.89 -27.11 12.60
C LEU A 691 -23.35 -27.97 11.41
N ASN A 692 -24.65 -28.24 11.31
CA ASN A 692 -25.21 -29.04 10.22
C ASN A 692 -25.23 -28.29 8.87
N LYS A 693 -25.22 -26.95 8.87
CA LYS A 693 -25.13 -26.13 7.65
C LYS A 693 -23.74 -26.01 7.07
N LEU A 694 -22.69 -26.36 7.84
CA LEU A 694 -21.33 -26.36 7.32
C LEU A 694 -21.25 -27.21 6.05
N ASP A 695 -20.43 -26.78 5.10
CA ASP A 695 -20.18 -27.55 3.88
C ASP A 695 -19.54 -28.91 4.22
N ASP A 696 -19.93 -29.96 3.50
CA ASP A 696 -19.36 -31.30 3.70
C ASP A 696 -17.91 -31.36 3.20
N GLU A 697 -17.52 -30.49 2.26
CA GLU A 697 -16.16 -30.36 1.70
C GLU A 697 -15.34 -29.23 2.36
N ILE A 698 -15.68 -28.84 3.60
CA ILE A 698 -15.04 -27.72 4.31
C ILE A 698 -13.51 -27.86 4.45
N ASN A 699 -12.99 -29.08 4.47
CA ASN A 699 -11.56 -29.40 4.53
C ASN A 699 -10.85 -29.36 3.16
N GLU A 700 -11.60 -29.40 2.07
CA GLU A 700 -11.07 -29.47 0.71
C GLU A 700 -11.01 -28.10 0.01
N ASN A 701 -11.60 -27.06 0.59
CA ASN A 701 -11.68 -25.75 -0.03
C ASN A 701 -11.08 -24.67 0.89
N ILE A 702 -9.98 -24.04 0.43
CA ILE A 702 -9.28 -22.97 1.16
C ILE A 702 -10.16 -21.78 1.54
N TYR A 703 -11.28 -21.59 0.83
CA TYR A 703 -12.31 -20.62 1.18
C TYR A 703 -12.68 -20.65 2.66
N TYR A 704 -12.78 -21.85 3.22
CA TYR A 704 -13.13 -22.07 4.61
C TYR A 704 -11.89 -21.93 5.50
N TRP A 705 -10.95 -22.87 5.43
CA TRP A 705 -9.86 -22.97 6.42
C TRP A 705 -8.70 -21.97 6.22
N GLY A 706 -8.67 -21.22 5.11
CA GLY A 706 -7.54 -20.33 4.78
C GLY A 706 -7.67 -18.91 5.31
N SER A 707 -8.85 -18.48 5.77
CA SER A 707 -9.11 -17.06 5.98
C SER A 707 -8.39 -16.44 7.18
N SER A 708 -8.10 -17.20 8.24
CA SER A 708 -7.61 -16.59 9.48
C SER A 708 -6.09 -16.48 9.53
N ILE A 709 -5.61 -15.38 10.09
CA ILE A 709 -4.20 -15.01 10.20
C ILE A 709 -3.91 -14.46 11.60
N TYR A 710 -2.76 -14.87 12.16
CA TYR A 710 -2.27 -14.45 13.46
C TYR A 710 -1.03 -13.57 13.32
N TYR A 711 -1.17 -12.29 13.69
CA TYR A 711 -0.10 -11.30 13.76
C TYR A 711 0.45 -11.14 15.17
N GLN A 712 1.75 -10.84 15.25
CA GLN A 712 2.50 -10.61 16.47
C GLN A 712 3.48 -9.44 16.34
#